data_AF-A0A0P6W444-F1
#
_entry.id   AF-A0A0P6W444-F1
#
_cell.length_a   1.000
_cell.length_b   1.000
_cell.length_c   1.000
_cell.angle_alpha   90.00
_cell.angle_beta   90.00
_cell.angle_gamma   90.00
#
_symmetry.space_group_name_H-M   'P 1'
#
loop_
_entity.id
_entity.type
_entity.pdbx_description
1 polymer ?
#
loop_
_entity_poly.entity_id
_entity_poly.type
_entity_poly.pdbx_seq_one_letter_code
_entity_poly.pdbx_strand_id
1 'polypeptide(L)'
;MPAGVAGDTMLGREQRLAPTQVAAARIALVESVRLKPGSFDAEARTFEAVFTTAAPVRRWFGNEILAITPDAIDLARLETGQVRFLDHHRSNDRRAVLGIVERAWIEGDSLVGVIRLAETPEANEAAGQIERGELTGISVGYRVDRWQITAVDETTGREDWTATRWALLEVSLVSVQADANAFVRSASPLPATGAAPSTPPRSSAAPAPPKETSMDPETIADGPRGDTPTADPTAETNVRSQEAAVRAATEAAVRAERERVAAITALASRHALPSFGADHVAAGTTIDAFRTALLDRLFDAEATTAIRSTVRIGLDETETRRAAAIDYLFARGLGSREATLSDAARQFLGLTTLGMAAECLEWRGESTRRMKADDIARRAMTSSDFPFLLSAVVNKELRAAYDVAPQTFRPFTRQITLPDFKLAHILRKGLAPQLKRLGEHGEYRQGVVAESEETIGLQTYGIIVAMTRQMIINDDLGAFRSIPAEFGQSAATLESDLVWGKLLANPVLKSDGTTLFHATHGNLANPAAALSAEAINKGRSAMGLQTDLDKKTVLNLTPRFLLIPPELEFTAAQILTPINAQQTANVVPEFIRSLTPIVESRLSLGIKKADDLGINVNGSATQWLLASDRVDTVVYATMTGQSGPYVESEMGFDVDGMKIKCRHDFAAEAADFRGLYRNAGA
;
A
#
# COMPACT_ATOMS: atom_id res chain seq x y z
N MET A 1 -28.84 57.32 26.78
CA MET A 1 -28.91 57.31 28.25
C MET A 1 -30.34 56.96 28.65
N PRO A 2 -30.58 56.08 29.63
CA PRO A 2 -29.65 55.30 30.46
C PRO A 2 -29.92 53.78 30.34
N ALA A 3 -29.15 52.83 30.86
CA ALA A 3 -27.85 52.82 31.53
C ALA A 3 -27.32 51.38 31.43
N GLY A 4 -26.01 51.25 31.21
CA GLY A 4 -25.26 50.04 31.56
C GLY A 4 -24.71 50.14 32.97
N VAL A 5 -24.42 48.98 33.58
CA VAL A 5 -23.48 48.71 34.69
C VAL A 5 -23.20 47.20 34.58
N ALA A 6 -22.06 46.66 34.13
CA ALA A 6 -20.66 46.68 34.63
C ALA A 6 -20.48 46.00 36.01
N GLY A 7 -19.74 44.87 36.02
CA GLY A 7 -19.29 44.12 37.21
C GLY A 7 -19.41 42.62 36.96
N ASP A 8 -18.47 41.96 36.27
CA ASP A 8 -17.16 41.50 36.73
C ASP A 8 -17.23 40.55 37.95
N THR A 9 -17.16 39.23 37.69
CA THR A 9 -16.52 38.26 38.60
C THR A 9 -16.25 36.93 37.88
N MET A 10 -14.96 36.70 37.62
CA MET A 10 -14.24 35.42 37.74
C MET A 10 -14.53 34.27 36.78
N LEU A 11 -13.68 34.23 35.75
CA LEU A 11 -13.01 33.06 35.15
C LEU A 11 -13.26 31.69 35.81
N GLY A 12 -14.00 30.82 35.12
CA GLY A 12 -13.84 29.37 35.17
C GLY A 12 -13.09 28.88 33.93
N ARG A 13 -11.78 29.14 33.85
CA ARG A 13 -10.90 28.55 32.83
C ARG A 13 -10.75 27.06 33.12
N GLU A 14 -11.53 26.21 32.46
CA GLU A 14 -11.15 24.81 32.30
C GLU A 14 -9.84 24.77 31.51
N GLN A 15 -8.75 24.49 32.22
CA GLN A 15 -7.44 24.30 31.63
C GLN A 15 -7.47 23.03 30.77
N ARG A 16 -7.67 23.20 29.45
CA ARG A 16 -7.24 22.19 28.48
C ARG A 16 -5.72 22.03 28.62
N LEU A 17 -5.29 20.87 29.10
CA LEU A 17 -3.86 20.53 29.13
C LEU A 17 -3.28 20.64 27.71
N ALA A 18 -2.12 21.28 27.60
CA ALA A 18 -1.40 21.39 26.34
C ALA A 18 -0.91 20.00 25.88
N PRO A 19 -0.85 19.73 24.55
CA PRO A 19 -0.51 18.41 24.00
C PRO A 19 0.87 17.89 24.44
N THR A 20 1.76 18.77 24.90
CA THR A 20 3.09 18.45 25.41
C THR A 20 3.08 17.83 26.82
N GLN A 21 2.07 18.11 27.65
CA GLN A 21 1.93 17.52 28.99
C GLN A 21 1.35 16.10 28.95
N VAL A 22 0.49 15.80 27.96
CA VAL A 22 0.00 14.44 27.71
C VAL A 22 1.11 13.54 27.16
N ALA A 23 2.02 14.10 26.34
CA ALA A 23 3.20 13.40 25.86
C ALA A 23 4.23 13.12 26.97
N ALA A 24 4.47 14.07 27.88
CA ALA A 24 5.37 13.87 29.03
C ALA A 24 4.83 12.86 30.05
N ALA A 25 3.50 12.84 30.28
CA ALA A 25 2.85 11.82 31.10
C ALA A 25 2.89 10.42 30.46
N ARG A 26 2.84 10.33 29.12
CA ARG A 26 3.04 9.08 28.38
C ARG A 26 4.50 8.60 28.39
N ILE A 27 5.48 9.50 28.36
CA ILE A 27 6.90 9.14 28.40
C ILE A 27 7.32 8.70 29.83
N ALA A 28 6.79 9.34 30.87
CA ALA A 28 7.06 8.95 32.26
C ALA A 28 6.45 7.60 32.66
N LEU A 29 5.34 7.17 32.02
CA LEU A 29 4.76 5.83 32.21
C LEU A 29 5.59 4.73 31.51
N VAL A 30 6.32 5.08 30.44
CA VAL A 30 7.18 4.16 29.69
C VAL A 30 8.56 4.00 30.34
N GLU A 31 9.05 4.99 31.09
CA GLU A 31 10.37 4.92 31.74
C GLU A 31 10.41 4.09 33.04
N SER A 32 9.25 3.77 33.65
CA SER A 32 9.17 2.91 34.85
C SER A 32 8.98 1.42 34.56
N VAL A 33 9.04 0.98 33.30
CA VAL A 33 8.88 -0.44 32.93
C VAL A 33 10.14 -0.95 32.20
N ARG A 34 11.30 -0.89 32.86
CA ARG A 34 12.35 -1.89 32.60
C ARG A 34 12.01 -3.12 33.41
N LEU A 35 11.45 -4.14 32.74
CA LEU A 35 11.18 -5.47 33.29
C LEU A 35 12.37 -5.97 34.13
N LYS A 36 12.15 -6.04 35.44
CA LYS A 36 12.81 -7.02 36.31
C LYS A 36 11.88 -8.24 36.39
N PRO A 37 12.36 -9.48 36.23
CA PRO A 37 11.52 -10.66 36.42
C PRO A 37 11.05 -10.70 37.88
N GLY A 38 9.76 -10.90 38.11
CA GLY A 38 9.25 -10.91 39.48
C GLY A 38 7.79 -11.31 39.70
N SER A 39 7.03 -11.82 38.73
CA SER A 39 5.66 -12.34 38.98
C SER A 39 5.51 -13.84 38.67
N PHE A 40 6.55 -14.48 38.15
CA PHE A 40 6.50 -15.90 37.85
C PHE A 40 6.76 -16.71 39.12
N ASP A 41 5.72 -17.35 39.63
CA ASP A 41 5.85 -18.37 40.67
C ASP A 41 6.21 -19.68 39.98
N ALA A 42 7.49 -20.06 40.06
CA ALA A 42 8.00 -21.29 39.44
C ALA A 42 7.45 -22.57 40.09
N GLU A 43 7.05 -22.51 41.36
CA GLU A 43 6.48 -23.66 42.08
C GLU A 43 5.01 -23.85 41.69
N ALA A 44 4.23 -22.77 41.65
CA ALA A 44 2.84 -22.80 41.20
C ALA A 44 2.66 -22.80 39.67
N ARG A 45 3.73 -22.54 38.91
CA ARG A 45 3.73 -22.27 37.45
C ARG A 45 2.73 -21.19 37.07
N THR A 46 2.63 -20.13 37.88
CA THR A 46 1.66 -19.05 37.68
C THR A 46 2.33 -17.72 37.43
N PHE A 47 1.64 -16.83 36.71
CA PHE A 47 2.01 -15.42 36.61
C PHE A 47 0.77 -14.54 36.48
N GLU A 48 0.94 -13.26 36.82
CA GLU A 48 -0.10 -12.25 36.65
C GLU A 48 0.07 -11.50 35.32
N ALA A 49 -1.05 -11.18 34.68
CA ALA A 49 -1.06 -10.43 33.43
C ALA A 49 -2.25 -9.47 33.36
N VAL A 50 -2.05 -8.36 32.66
CA VAL A 50 -3.15 -7.52 32.18
C VAL A 50 -3.71 -8.17 30.92
N PHE A 51 -4.96 -8.62 30.96
CA PHE A 51 -5.61 -9.28 29.83
C PHE A 51 -6.06 -8.27 28.78
N THR A 52 -6.66 -7.17 29.20
CA THR A 52 -7.09 -6.05 28.34
C THR A 52 -7.43 -4.83 29.19
N THR A 53 -7.42 -3.66 28.59
CA THR A 53 -7.76 -2.35 29.16
C THR A 53 -8.85 -1.68 28.33
N ALA A 54 -9.41 -0.58 28.83
CA ALA A 54 -10.36 0.23 28.07
C ALA A 54 -9.71 1.06 26.94
N ALA A 55 -8.50 0.72 26.50
CA ALA A 55 -7.82 1.41 25.41
C ALA A 55 -8.48 1.12 24.05
N PRO A 56 -8.59 2.12 23.15
CA PRO A 56 -9.17 1.92 21.83
C PRO A 56 -8.25 1.08 20.94
N VAL A 57 -8.75 -0.04 20.47
CA VAL A 57 -8.09 -0.95 19.53
C VAL A 57 -8.56 -0.63 18.12
N ARG A 58 -7.62 -0.46 17.18
CA ARG A 58 -7.95 -0.11 15.80
C ARG A 58 -8.48 -1.33 15.04
N ARG A 59 -9.69 -1.23 14.51
CA ARG A 59 -10.30 -2.22 13.60
C ARG A 59 -10.59 -1.59 12.24
N TRP A 60 -10.98 -2.44 11.28
CA TRP A 60 -11.32 -2.00 9.93
C TRP A 60 -12.57 -1.10 9.90
N PHE A 61 -13.49 -1.25 10.87
CA PHE A 61 -14.75 -0.48 10.98
C PHE A 61 -14.67 0.76 11.87
N GLY A 62 -13.58 0.98 12.59
CA GLY A 62 -13.48 2.05 13.59
C GLY A 62 -12.54 1.71 14.72
N ASN A 63 -12.63 2.45 15.83
CA ASN A 63 -11.98 2.02 17.06
C ASN A 63 -12.95 1.16 17.87
N GLU A 64 -12.44 0.06 18.39
CA GLU A 64 -13.16 -0.85 19.27
C GLU A 64 -12.68 -0.62 20.70
N ILE A 65 -13.60 -0.40 21.64
CA ILE A 65 -13.31 -0.20 23.06
C ILE A 65 -14.05 -1.26 23.86
N LEU A 66 -13.36 -1.96 24.76
CA LEU A 66 -14.02 -2.87 25.70
C LEU A 66 -14.33 -2.12 26.98
N ALA A 67 -15.61 -2.07 27.38
CA ALA A 67 -15.97 -1.50 28.68
C ALA A 67 -15.48 -2.46 29.78
N ILE A 68 -14.60 -1.97 30.65
CA ILE A 68 -14.04 -2.72 31.78
C ILE A 68 -14.80 -2.37 33.05
N THR A 69 -16.00 -2.93 33.21
CA THR A 69 -16.82 -2.77 34.42
C THR A 69 -17.48 -4.10 34.79
N PRO A 70 -17.84 -4.34 36.06
CA PRO A 70 -18.47 -5.59 36.48
C PRO A 70 -19.74 -5.95 35.69
N ASP A 71 -20.51 -4.93 35.28
CA ASP A 71 -21.74 -5.12 34.50
C ASP A 71 -21.47 -5.40 33.01
N ALA A 72 -20.31 -4.99 32.50
CA ALA A 72 -19.95 -5.17 31.10
C ALA A 72 -19.29 -6.52 30.81
N ILE A 73 -18.55 -7.09 31.76
CA ILE A 73 -17.78 -8.32 31.55
C ILE A 73 -18.54 -9.54 32.08
N ASP A 74 -18.80 -10.50 31.22
CA ASP A 74 -19.30 -11.82 31.58
C ASP A 74 -18.13 -12.80 31.81
N LEU A 75 -17.94 -13.18 33.08
CA LEU A 75 -16.91 -14.12 33.52
C LEU A 75 -17.47 -15.51 33.86
N ALA A 76 -18.72 -15.84 33.49
CA ALA A 76 -19.33 -17.14 33.81
C ALA A 76 -18.52 -18.33 33.26
N ARG A 77 -17.82 -18.14 32.13
CA ARG A 77 -16.93 -19.16 31.55
C ARG A 77 -15.66 -19.37 32.38
N LEU A 78 -15.19 -18.33 33.07
CA LEU A 78 -14.05 -18.44 33.98
C LEU A 78 -14.45 -19.20 35.24
N GLU A 79 -15.64 -18.92 35.79
CA GLU A 79 -16.18 -19.61 36.97
C GLU A 79 -16.33 -21.13 36.77
N THR A 80 -16.57 -21.56 35.53
CA THR A 80 -16.64 -22.98 35.14
C THR A 80 -15.27 -23.57 34.75
N GLY A 81 -14.18 -22.79 34.87
CA GLY A 81 -12.83 -23.22 34.53
C GLY A 81 -12.63 -23.51 33.04
N GLN A 82 -13.34 -22.80 32.15
CA GLN A 82 -13.35 -23.04 30.70
C GLN A 82 -12.63 -21.96 29.87
N VAL A 83 -11.95 -21.01 30.52
CA VAL A 83 -11.09 -20.02 29.85
C VAL A 83 -9.68 -20.57 29.79
N ARG A 84 -9.16 -20.76 28.57
CA ARG A 84 -7.81 -21.31 28.33
C ARG A 84 -6.81 -20.20 28.05
N PHE A 85 -5.56 -20.47 28.38
CA PHE A 85 -4.42 -19.67 27.93
C PHE A 85 -3.81 -20.30 26.68
N LEU A 86 -3.80 -19.59 25.56
CA LEU A 86 -3.44 -20.13 24.26
C LEU A 86 -2.21 -19.47 23.64
N ASP A 87 -1.64 -20.15 22.65
CA ASP A 87 -0.67 -19.61 21.71
C ASP A 87 -1.40 -18.94 20.53
N HIS A 88 -1.24 -17.62 20.37
CA HIS A 88 -1.72 -16.84 19.21
C HIS A 88 -3.20 -17.09 18.80
N HIS A 89 -4.13 -17.14 19.77
CA HIS A 89 -5.57 -17.34 19.52
C HIS A 89 -5.94 -18.65 18.81
N ARG A 90 -5.04 -19.66 18.81
CA ARG A 90 -5.25 -20.93 18.11
C ARG A 90 -6.18 -21.88 18.87
N SER A 91 -7.47 -21.53 18.93
CA SER A 91 -8.49 -22.30 19.65
C SER A 91 -8.85 -23.65 19.00
N ASN A 92 -8.41 -23.89 17.77
CA ASN A 92 -8.68 -25.12 17.01
C ASN A 92 -7.57 -26.19 17.14
N ASP A 93 -6.47 -25.90 17.85
CA ASP A 93 -5.38 -26.84 18.08
C ASP A 93 -5.20 -27.12 19.58
N ARG A 94 -5.31 -28.40 19.97
CA ARG A 94 -5.10 -28.82 21.36
C ARG A 94 -3.68 -28.56 21.86
N ARG A 95 -2.68 -28.52 20.97
CA ARG A 95 -1.27 -28.25 21.34
C ARG A 95 -1.02 -26.78 21.64
N ALA A 96 -1.84 -25.89 21.10
CA ALA A 96 -1.75 -24.46 21.36
C ALA A 96 -2.27 -24.06 22.75
N VAL A 97 -2.78 -25.00 23.55
CA VAL A 97 -3.21 -24.74 24.93
C VAL A 97 -1.97 -24.69 25.82
N LEU A 98 -1.54 -23.48 26.16
CA LEU A 98 -0.39 -23.21 27.03
C LEU A 98 -0.75 -23.28 28.51
N GLY A 99 -2.03 -23.13 28.87
CA GLY A 99 -2.46 -23.14 30.27
C GLY A 99 -3.94 -22.85 30.49
N ILE A 100 -4.26 -22.43 31.71
CA ILE A 100 -5.60 -22.08 32.16
C ILE A 100 -5.58 -20.74 32.89
N VAL A 101 -6.63 -19.94 32.71
CA VAL A 101 -6.85 -18.75 33.51
C VAL A 101 -7.51 -19.17 34.82
N GLU A 102 -6.87 -18.88 35.95
CA GLU A 102 -7.38 -19.29 37.26
C GLU A 102 -8.36 -18.27 37.83
N ARG A 103 -8.03 -16.99 37.72
CA ARG A 103 -8.78 -15.88 38.29
C ARG A 103 -8.62 -14.63 37.42
N ALA A 104 -9.63 -13.78 37.43
CA ALA A 104 -9.61 -12.46 36.83
C ALA A 104 -10.37 -11.47 37.73
N TRP A 105 -9.91 -10.23 37.77
CA TRP A 105 -10.53 -9.13 38.50
C TRP A 105 -10.31 -7.82 37.74
N ILE A 106 -11.14 -6.82 38.05
CA ILE A 106 -11.01 -5.49 37.48
C ILE A 106 -10.16 -4.65 38.43
N GLU A 107 -9.15 -3.99 37.87
CA GLU A 107 -8.26 -3.07 38.57
C GLU A 107 -8.19 -1.77 37.77
N GLY A 108 -8.86 -0.72 38.24
CA GLY A 108 -9.00 0.53 37.50
C GLY A 108 -9.76 0.32 36.19
N ASP A 109 -9.11 0.63 35.07
CA ASP A 109 -9.62 0.48 33.70
C ASP A 109 -9.09 -0.80 33.01
N SER A 110 -8.55 -1.74 33.78
CA SER A 110 -7.88 -2.94 33.30
C SER A 110 -8.53 -4.22 33.85
N LEU A 111 -8.67 -5.24 33.00
CA LEU A 111 -8.97 -6.61 33.41
C LEU A 111 -7.65 -7.34 33.62
N VAL A 112 -7.38 -7.75 34.86
CA VAL A 112 -6.16 -8.42 35.28
C VAL A 112 -6.49 -9.85 35.70
N GLY A 113 -5.58 -10.78 35.53
CA GLY A 113 -5.78 -12.13 36.05
C GLY A 113 -4.51 -12.94 36.25
N VAL A 114 -4.69 -14.09 36.90
CA VAL A 114 -3.64 -15.09 37.15
C VAL A 114 -3.81 -16.22 36.14
N ILE A 115 -2.72 -16.56 35.47
CA ILE A 115 -2.64 -17.67 34.52
C ILE A 115 -1.74 -18.75 35.12
N ARG A 116 -2.17 -20.01 35.05
CA ARG A 116 -1.34 -21.17 35.35
C ARG A 116 -0.94 -21.90 34.06
N LEU A 117 0.35 -22.08 33.86
CA LEU A 117 0.90 -22.78 32.69
C LEU A 117 0.72 -24.30 32.84
N ALA A 118 0.40 -24.96 31.73
CA ALA A 118 0.33 -26.41 31.63
C ALA A 118 1.74 -27.04 31.69
N GLU A 119 1.81 -28.34 31.98
CA GLU A 119 3.04 -29.12 31.94
C GLU A 119 3.24 -29.77 30.56
N THR A 120 3.32 -28.94 29.52
CA THR A 120 3.58 -29.38 28.15
C THR A 120 4.89 -28.80 27.64
N PRO A 121 5.55 -29.44 26.64
CA PRO A 121 6.74 -28.88 26.00
C PRO A 121 6.53 -27.44 25.51
N GLU A 122 5.38 -27.18 24.88
CA GLU A 122 5.01 -25.88 24.34
C GLU A 122 4.82 -24.83 25.45
N ALA A 123 4.17 -25.20 26.57
CA ALA A 123 4.02 -24.31 27.73
C ALA A 123 5.35 -24.04 28.45
N ASN A 124 6.29 -24.99 28.45
CA ASN A 124 7.63 -24.81 29.02
C ASN A 124 8.48 -23.85 28.18
N GLU A 125 8.38 -23.94 26.85
CA GLU A 125 9.04 -23.00 25.95
C GLU A 125 8.49 -21.58 26.15
N ALA A 126 7.16 -21.44 26.19
CA ALA A 126 6.49 -20.18 26.49
C ALA A 126 6.88 -19.61 27.87
N ALA A 127 6.96 -20.47 28.90
CA ALA A 127 7.43 -20.06 30.23
C ALA A 127 8.82 -19.44 30.16
N GLY A 128 9.77 -20.10 29.47
CA GLY A 128 11.13 -19.60 29.33
C GLY A 128 11.20 -18.27 28.57
N GLN A 129 10.39 -18.09 27.53
CA GLN A 129 10.30 -16.83 26.78
C GLN A 129 9.72 -15.70 27.65
N ILE A 130 8.70 -15.98 28.47
CA ILE A 130 8.11 -15.02 29.40
C ILE A 130 9.11 -14.63 30.49
N GLU A 131 9.79 -15.61 31.09
CA GLU A 131 10.80 -15.40 32.14
C GLU A 131 11.96 -14.51 31.65
N ARG A 132 12.41 -14.71 30.41
CA ARG A 132 13.47 -13.90 29.77
C ARG A 132 12.96 -12.55 29.24
N GLY A 133 11.66 -12.31 29.28
CA GLY A 133 11.04 -11.10 28.75
C GLY A 133 11.06 -11.02 27.21
N GLU A 134 11.24 -12.14 26.52
CA GLU A 134 11.28 -12.23 25.05
C GLU A 134 9.88 -12.11 24.45
N LEU A 135 8.87 -12.70 25.11
CA LEU A 135 7.48 -12.68 24.68
C LEU A 135 6.57 -12.37 25.87
N THR A 136 6.03 -11.15 25.92
CA THR A 136 5.24 -10.64 27.06
C THR A 136 3.87 -10.10 26.67
N GLY A 137 3.54 -10.08 25.37
CA GLY A 137 2.28 -9.56 24.85
C GLY A 137 1.11 -10.48 25.18
N ILE A 138 0.02 -9.89 25.68
CA ILE A 138 -1.21 -10.61 26.04
C ILE A 138 -2.37 -10.09 25.23
N SER A 139 -3.27 -10.96 24.82
CA SER A 139 -4.51 -10.61 24.11
C SER A 139 -5.67 -11.47 24.58
N VAL A 140 -6.90 -11.00 24.34
CA VAL A 140 -8.13 -11.70 24.73
C VAL A 140 -8.95 -12.08 23.51
N GLY A 141 -9.52 -13.28 23.54
CA GLY A 141 -10.63 -13.65 22.68
C GLY A 141 -11.94 -13.51 23.45
N TYR A 142 -12.92 -12.83 22.87
CA TYR A 142 -14.19 -12.54 23.51
C TYR A 142 -15.34 -12.58 22.51
N ARG A 143 -16.56 -12.70 23.03
CA ARG A 143 -17.80 -12.49 22.27
C ARG A 143 -18.50 -11.26 22.81
N VAL A 144 -18.87 -10.34 21.94
CA VAL A 144 -19.66 -9.17 22.33
C VAL A 144 -21.14 -9.46 22.18
N ASP A 145 -21.89 -9.28 23.26
CA ASP A 145 -23.34 -9.47 23.29
C ASP A 145 -24.08 -8.12 23.09
N ARG A 146 -23.45 -6.99 23.45
CA ARG A 146 -24.00 -5.65 23.22
C ARG A 146 -22.93 -4.63 22.86
N TRP A 147 -23.23 -3.88 21.79
CA TRP A 147 -22.46 -2.74 21.32
C TRP A 147 -23.17 -1.42 21.59
N GLN A 148 -22.39 -0.35 21.76
CA GLN A 148 -22.86 1.03 21.79
C GLN A 148 -21.87 1.92 21.03
N ILE A 149 -22.39 2.78 20.14
CA ILE A 149 -21.57 3.81 19.51
C ILE A 149 -21.35 4.92 20.53
N THR A 150 -20.09 5.20 20.86
CA THR A 150 -19.70 6.17 21.90
C THR A 150 -19.17 7.48 21.34
N ALA A 151 -18.61 7.45 20.12
CA ALA A 151 -18.22 8.66 19.40
C ALA A 151 -18.32 8.42 17.90
N VAL A 152 -18.56 9.49 17.15
CA VAL A 152 -18.47 9.50 15.70
C VAL A 152 -17.51 10.64 15.33
N ASP A 153 -16.44 10.31 14.63
CA ASP A 153 -15.57 11.32 14.03
C ASP A 153 -16.31 11.96 12.86
N GLU A 154 -16.84 13.17 13.08
CA GLU A 154 -17.63 13.94 12.11
C GLU A 154 -16.85 14.27 10.82
N THR A 155 -15.52 14.16 10.83
CA THR A 155 -14.67 14.49 9.67
C THR A 155 -14.40 13.25 8.80
N THR A 156 -14.27 12.08 9.43
CA THR A 156 -13.95 10.82 8.72
C THR A 156 -15.11 9.84 8.63
N GLY A 157 -16.22 10.11 9.32
CA GLY A 157 -17.38 9.21 9.43
C GLY A 157 -17.08 7.92 10.19
N ARG A 158 -15.95 7.83 10.90
CA ARG A 158 -15.54 6.65 11.65
C ARG A 158 -16.17 6.66 13.04
N GLU A 159 -16.73 5.52 13.41
CA GLU A 159 -17.44 5.34 14.66
C GLU A 159 -16.55 4.62 15.68
N ASP A 160 -16.59 5.07 16.93
CA ASP A 160 -16.00 4.38 18.06
C ASP A 160 -17.07 3.48 18.68
N TRP A 161 -16.83 2.17 18.63
CA TRP A 161 -17.73 1.13 19.09
C TRP A 161 -17.27 0.62 20.45
N THR A 162 -18.09 0.84 21.48
CA THR A 162 -17.83 0.31 22.82
C THR A 162 -18.65 -0.95 23.07
N ALA A 163 -17.99 -2.05 23.40
CA ALA A 163 -18.62 -3.27 23.86
C ALA A 163 -19.09 -3.08 25.31
N THR A 164 -20.38 -2.81 25.50
CA THR A 164 -20.98 -2.58 26.82
C THR A 164 -21.44 -3.86 27.51
N ARG A 165 -21.51 -4.98 26.78
CA ARG A 165 -21.62 -6.33 27.35
C ARG A 165 -20.85 -7.33 26.49
N TRP A 166 -19.91 -8.05 27.09
CA TRP A 166 -19.08 -9.02 26.39
C TRP A 166 -18.61 -10.15 27.32
N ALA A 167 -18.38 -11.34 26.76
CA ALA A 167 -17.97 -12.53 27.48
C ALA A 167 -16.53 -12.92 27.15
N LEU A 168 -15.72 -13.16 28.18
CA LEU A 168 -14.34 -13.64 28.01
C LEU A 168 -14.33 -15.12 27.59
N LEU A 169 -13.71 -15.42 26.45
CA LEU A 169 -13.62 -16.78 25.92
C LEU A 169 -12.24 -17.41 26.15
N GLU A 170 -11.18 -16.63 25.96
CA GLU A 170 -9.79 -17.07 26.07
C GLU A 170 -8.85 -15.90 26.38
N VAL A 171 -7.64 -16.24 26.83
CA VAL A 171 -6.50 -15.34 26.92
C VAL A 171 -5.36 -15.96 26.12
N SER A 172 -4.57 -15.16 25.40
CA SER A 172 -3.52 -15.66 24.51
C SER A 172 -2.19 -14.94 24.71
N LEU A 173 -1.09 -15.70 24.60
CA LEU A 173 0.25 -15.17 24.43
C LEU A 173 0.45 -14.82 22.95
N VAL A 174 0.84 -13.58 22.67
CA VAL A 174 0.93 -13.06 21.30
C VAL A 174 2.23 -12.28 21.09
N SER A 175 2.77 -12.37 19.88
CA SER A 175 3.89 -11.55 19.42
C SER A 175 3.54 -10.08 19.30
N VAL A 176 2.29 -9.77 18.98
CA VAL A 176 1.76 -8.39 18.88
C VAL A 176 0.36 -8.37 19.49
N GLN A 177 0.20 -7.66 20.59
CA GLN A 177 -1.07 -7.48 21.27
C GLN A 177 -1.94 -6.42 20.58
N ALA A 178 -3.25 -6.69 20.52
CA ALA A 178 -4.21 -5.75 19.97
C ALA A 178 -4.36 -4.50 20.85
N ASP A 179 -4.37 -4.70 22.17
CA ASP A 179 -4.29 -3.64 23.17
C ASP A 179 -2.84 -3.50 23.66
N ALA A 180 -2.20 -2.37 23.35
CA ALA A 180 -0.79 -2.13 23.70
C ALA A 180 -0.51 -2.18 25.22
N ASN A 181 -1.52 -2.01 26.07
CA ASN A 181 -1.39 -2.05 27.53
C ASN A 181 -1.66 -3.45 28.12
N ALA A 182 -1.91 -4.47 27.28
CA ALA A 182 -2.06 -5.85 27.72
C ALA A 182 -0.72 -6.60 27.67
N PHE A 183 -0.16 -6.90 28.86
CA PHE A 183 1.15 -7.53 29.01
C PHE A 183 1.27 -8.29 30.33
N VAL A 184 2.27 -9.17 30.42
CA VAL A 184 2.65 -9.88 31.66
C VAL A 184 3.16 -8.89 32.71
N ARG A 185 2.54 -8.86 33.90
CA ARG A 185 2.93 -7.95 35.00
C ARG A 185 4.23 -8.42 35.66
N SER A 186 4.98 -7.52 36.29
CA SER A 186 6.08 -7.85 37.21
C SER A 186 5.63 -7.53 38.65
N ALA A 187 5.89 -8.40 39.63
CA ALA A 187 5.44 -8.15 41.01
C ALA A 187 6.49 -7.36 41.81
N SER A 188 6.00 -6.48 42.69
CA SER A 188 6.64 -6.22 43.98
C SER A 188 5.56 -5.94 45.04
N PRO A 189 5.72 -6.43 46.29
CA PRO A 189 4.65 -6.45 47.28
C PRO A 189 4.55 -5.14 48.10
N LEU A 190 3.36 -4.83 48.58
CA LEU A 190 3.06 -3.79 49.59
C LEU A 190 2.91 -4.46 50.99
N PRO A 191 3.11 -3.76 52.15
CA PRO A 191 2.46 -2.46 52.41
C PRO A 191 3.20 -1.38 53.26
N ALA A 192 2.79 -0.14 52.97
CA ALA A 192 2.57 1.07 53.80
C ALA A 192 3.54 1.48 54.94
N THR A 193 4.11 2.70 54.82
CA THR A 193 3.95 3.80 55.81
C THR A 193 4.55 5.13 55.29
N GLY A 194 3.77 6.23 55.37
CA GLY A 194 4.23 7.51 55.94
C GLY A 194 4.86 8.61 55.06
N ALA A 195 4.05 9.64 54.79
CA ALA A 195 4.38 11.09 54.75
C ALA A 195 5.11 11.72 53.54
N ALA A 196 4.56 12.88 53.15
CA ALA A 196 4.89 13.79 52.03
C ALA A 196 5.91 14.90 52.44
N PRO A 197 6.06 16.02 51.71
CA PRO A 197 6.51 16.25 50.32
C PRO A 197 7.66 17.31 50.23
N SER A 198 8.32 17.47 49.07
CA SER A 198 8.96 18.76 48.69
C SER A 198 9.25 18.88 47.20
N THR A 199 8.90 20.04 46.63
CA THR A 199 8.98 20.48 45.22
C THR A 199 10.30 21.25 44.92
N PRO A 200 10.52 21.85 43.71
CA PRO A 200 11.52 21.45 42.69
C PRO A 200 12.72 22.43 42.55
N PRO A 201 13.64 22.26 41.57
CA PRO A 201 13.60 23.18 40.41
C PRO A 201 14.07 22.62 39.05
N ARG A 202 13.88 23.44 38.01
CA ARG A 202 14.07 23.24 36.56
C ARG A 202 15.53 23.31 36.05
N SER A 203 15.69 22.73 34.85
CA SER A 203 16.46 23.20 33.67
C SER A 203 17.96 22.88 33.56
N SER A 204 18.35 22.02 32.61
CA SER A 204 18.73 22.42 31.23
C SER A 204 19.23 21.20 30.44
N ALA A 205 19.06 21.21 29.12
CA ALA A 205 19.52 20.16 28.21
C ALA A 205 20.54 20.71 27.21
N ALA A 206 21.56 19.87 26.93
CA ALA A 206 22.37 19.71 25.71
C ALA A 206 23.27 20.91 25.28
N PRO A 207 24.46 20.70 24.63
CA PRO A 207 24.63 19.86 23.43
C PRO A 207 26.02 19.17 23.21
N ALA A 208 26.10 18.38 22.12
CA ALA A 208 27.32 18.02 21.37
C ALA A 208 27.20 18.64 19.94
N PRO A 209 28.19 18.59 18.99
CA PRO A 209 29.61 18.14 18.99
C PRO A 209 30.57 19.19 18.33
N PRO A 210 31.84 18.87 17.98
CA PRO A 210 32.37 19.37 16.69
C PRO A 210 33.35 18.44 15.93
N LYS A 211 33.59 18.78 14.64
CA LYS A 211 34.58 18.19 13.70
C LYS A 211 35.52 19.28 13.14
N GLU A 212 36.82 18.94 13.08
CA GLU A 212 37.99 19.37 12.26
C GLU A 212 38.03 20.69 11.46
N THR A 213 39.17 21.44 11.50
CA THR A 213 40.27 21.42 10.49
C THR A 213 41.38 22.49 10.70
N SER A 214 42.58 22.18 10.15
CA SER A 214 43.66 23.01 9.56
C SER A 214 44.89 23.54 10.35
N MET A 215 46.03 22.87 10.14
CA MET A 215 47.36 23.26 9.55
C MET A 215 48.21 24.47 10.05
N ASP A 216 49.51 24.14 10.19
CA ASP A 216 50.81 24.81 10.52
C ASP A 216 51.25 26.02 9.62
N PRO A 217 52.47 26.66 9.67
CA PRO A 217 53.77 26.20 10.25
C PRO A 217 54.87 27.23 10.71
N GLU A 218 56.06 26.67 11.06
CA GLU A 218 57.48 27.15 10.90
C GLU A 218 58.09 28.26 11.83
N THR A 219 59.40 28.37 12.21
CA THR A 219 60.67 27.57 12.27
C THR A 219 61.77 28.43 12.99
N ILE A 220 62.90 27.81 13.42
CA ILE A 220 64.31 28.34 13.64
C ILE A 220 64.64 28.99 15.00
N ALA A 221 65.81 28.89 15.65
CA ALA A 221 66.90 27.91 15.90
C ALA A 221 67.98 28.62 16.78
N ASP A 222 68.78 27.81 17.48
CA ASP A 222 70.22 27.98 17.85
C ASP A 222 70.69 28.61 19.21
N GLY A 223 71.74 27.99 19.79
CA GLY A 223 72.36 28.21 21.13
C GLY A 223 73.47 29.30 21.17
N PRO A 224 74.49 29.34 22.10
CA PRO A 224 75.11 28.23 22.87
C PRO A 224 75.60 28.51 24.34
N ARG A 225 76.09 27.42 25.02
CA ARG A 225 77.12 27.19 26.09
C ARG A 225 77.58 28.35 27.03
N GLY A 226 77.89 28.19 28.32
CA GLY A 226 78.02 27.04 29.25
C GLY A 226 78.86 27.47 30.49
N ASP A 227 78.73 26.77 31.63
CA ASP A 227 79.85 26.50 32.57
C ASP A 227 79.46 25.47 33.66
N THR A 228 80.40 24.55 33.90
CA THR A 228 80.47 23.41 34.85
C THR A 228 81.48 23.75 35.99
N PRO A 229 81.90 22.88 36.96
CA PRO A 229 81.52 21.49 37.35
C PRO A 229 81.37 21.24 38.89
N THR A 230 80.94 20.04 39.34
CA THR A 230 81.74 19.07 40.17
C THR A 230 80.95 17.83 40.63
N ALA A 231 81.37 16.68 40.09
CA ALA A 231 81.50 15.28 40.58
C ALA A 231 80.40 14.52 41.37
N ASP A 232 80.01 13.41 40.73
CA ASP A 232 79.42 12.10 41.08
C ASP A 232 79.73 11.45 42.47
N PRO A 233 78.96 10.43 42.97
CA PRO A 233 78.51 9.24 42.19
C PRO A 233 77.12 8.64 42.52
N THR A 234 76.49 7.96 41.54
CA THR A 234 76.03 6.55 41.63
C THR A 234 75.26 6.11 40.38
N ALA A 235 75.92 5.33 39.52
CA ALA A 235 75.43 4.81 38.25
C ALA A 235 74.71 3.45 38.34
N GLU A 236 74.27 3.00 39.52
CA GLU A 236 73.67 1.66 39.69
C GLU A 236 72.13 1.64 39.69
N THR A 237 71.46 2.80 39.74
CA THR A 237 69.98 2.86 39.84
C THR A 237 69.27 3.02 38.48
N ASN A 238 69.97 3.44 37.42
CA ASN A 238 69.35 3.74 36.12
C ASN A 238 69.35 2.59 35.09
N VAL A 239 70.20 1.57 35.26
CA VAL A 239 70.17 0.37 34.39
C VAL A 239 69.06 -0.59 34.84
N ARG A 240 68.83 -0.71 36.15
CA ARG A 240 67.83 -1.63 36.72
C ARG A 240 66.38 -1.19 36.45
N SER A 241 66.14 0.12 36.35
CA SER A 241 64.83 0.70 36.02
C SER A 241 64.49 0.58 34.53
N GLN A 242 65.47 0.72 33.63
CA GLN A 242 65.29 0.51 32.19
C GLN A 242 65.09 -0.98 31.83
N GLU A 243 65.85 -1.90 32.44
CA GLU A 243 65.66 -3.34 32.22
C GLU A 243 64.34 -3.88 32.78
N ALA A 244 63.82 -3.29 33.87
CA ALA A 244 62.52 -3.65 34.43
C ALA A 244 61.37 -3.14 33.55
N ALA A 245 61.50 -1.95 32.96
CA ALA A 245 60.52 -1.41 32.02
C ALA A 245 60.47 -2.20 30.70
N VAL A 246 61.63 -2.61 30.16
CA VAL A 246 61.71 -3.45 28.95
C VAL A 246 61.17 -4.86 29.20
N ARG A 247 61.42 -5.46 30.38
CA ARG A 247 60.80 -6.74 30.79
C ARG A 247 59.29 -6.63 30.95
N ALA A 248 58.79 -5.59 31.61
CA ALA A 248 57.35 -5.38 31.76
C ALA A 248 56.64 -5.14 30.41
N ALA A 249 57.27 -4.41 29.48
CA ALA A 249 56.74 -4.17 28.14
C ALA A 249 56.73 -5.43 27.27
N THR A 250 57.78 -6.26 27.34
CA THR A 250 57.83 -7.56 26.63
C THR A 250 56.84 -8.56 27.20
N GLU A 251 56.66 -8.63 28.51
CA GLU A 251 55.62 -9.45 29.15
C GLU A 251 54.20 -8.99 28.80
N ALA A 252 53.97 -7.67 28.71
CA ALA A 252 52.68 -7.12 28.26
C ALA A 252 52.38 -7.45 26.79
N ALA A 253 53.38 -7.36 25.91
CA ALA A 253 53.24 -7.72 24.50
C ALA A 253 52.98 -9.23 24.32
N VAL A 254 53.65 -10.08 25.10
CA VAL A 254 53.42 -11.54 25.08
C VAL A 254 52.03 -11.90 25.63
N ARG A 255 51.53 -11.20 26.65
CA ARG A 255 50.15 -11.38 27.15
C ARG A 255 49.12 -10.98 26.10
N ALA A 256 49.29 -9.81 25.48
CA ALA A 256 48.39 -9.33 24.42
C ALA A 256 48.36 -10.29 23.21
N GLU A 257 49.51 -10.85 22.83
CA GLU A 257 49.58 -11.83 21.75
C GLU A 257 48.93 -13.17 22.11
N ARG A 258 49.08 -13.63 23.36
CA ARG A 258 48.37 -14.83 23.85
C ARG A 258 46.85 -14.62 23.87
N GLU A 259 46.39 -13.44 24.28
CA GLU A 259 44.97 -13.07 24.25
C GLU A 259 44.43 -13.01 22.81
N ARG A 260 45.20 -12.45 21.87
CA ARG A 260 44.86 -12.44 20.43
C ARG A 260 44.71 -13.84 19.87
N VAL A 261 45.70 -14.70 20.08
CA VAL A 261 45.69 -16.09 19.58
C VAL A 261 44.53 -16.86 20.20
N ALA A 262 44.33 -16.77 21.52
CA ALA A 262 43.23 -17.43 22.20
C ALA A 262 41.86 -16.98 21.68
N ALA A 263 41.67 -15.69 21.42
CA ALA A 263 40.42 -15.14 20.89
C ALA A 263 40.13 -15.62 19.46
N ILE A 264 41.14 -15.62 18.57
CA ILE A 264 40.99 -16.08 17.18
C ILE A 264 40.71 -17.58 17.15
N THR A 265 41.44 -18.40 17.92
CA THR A 265 41.22 -19.84 17.98
C THR A 265 39.85 -20.18 18.55
N ALA A 266 39.39 -19.50 19.61
CA ALA A 266 38.06 -19.74 20.20
C ALA A 266 36.90 -19.34 19.26
N LEU A 267 37.08 -18.29 18.45
CA LEU A 267 36.09 -17.90 17.43
C LEU A 267 36.08 -18.90 16.26
N ALA A 268 37.24 -19.29 15.76
CA ALA A 268 37.37 -20.26 14.68
C ALA A 268 36.75 -21.62 15.04
N SER A 269 36.99 -22.12 16.27
CA SER A 269 36.42 -23.38 16.74
C SER A 269 34.90 -23.33 16.92
N ARG A 270 34.34 -22.20 17.39
CA ARG A 270 32.88 -22.04 17.55
C ARG A 270 32.12 -22.12 16.23
N HIS A 271 32.74 -21.65 15.15
CA HIS A 271 32.15 -21.66 13.81
C HIS A 271 32.63 -22.85 12.95
N ALA A 272 33.22 -23.88 13.57
CA ALA A 272 33.70 -25.10 12.91
C ALA A 272 34.73 -24.89 11.77
N LEU A 273 35.54 -23.81 11.84
CA LEU A 273 36.57 -23.45 10.85
C LEU A 273 37.99 -23.38 11.47
N PRO A 274 38.52 -24.47 12.07
CA PRO A 274 39.76 -24.44 12.82
C PRO A 274 41.01 -24.16 11.96
N SER A 275 41.05 -24.62 10.70
CA SER A 275 42.16 -24.35 9.78
C SER A 275 42.27 -22.87 9.42
N PHE A 276 41.13 -22.23 9.15
CA PHE A 276 41.04 -20.80 8.84
C PHE A 276 41.54 -19.94 10.01
N GLY A 277 41.19 -20.30 11.24
CA GLY A 277 41.73 -19.65 12.44
C GLY A 277 43.24 -19.78 12.57
N ALA A 278 43.81 -20.96 12.27
CA ALA A 278 45.24 -21.21 12.33
C ALA A 278 46.03 -20.36 11.31
N ASP A 279 45.51 -20.23 10.09
CA ASP A 279 46.12 -19.40 9.04
C ASP A 279 46.15 -17.92 9.43
N HIS A 280 45.07 -17.41 10.04
CA HIS A 280 44.98 -16.03 10.51
C HIS A 280 45.80 -15.73 11.76
N VAL A 281 46.04 -16.74 12.61
CA VAL A 281 47.01 -16.68 13.71
C VAL A 281 48.43 -16.55 13.15
N ALA A 282 48.79 -17.39 12.17
CA ALA A 282 50.11 -17.38 11.53
C ALA A 282 50.38 -16.10 10.73
N ALA A 283 49.35 -15.54 10.08
CA ALA A 283 49.44 -14.29 9.34
C ALA A 283 49.49 -13.03 10.23
N GLY A 284 49.39 -13.16 11.56
CA GLY A 284 49.49 -12.03 12.49
C GLY A 284 48.30 -11.05 12.42
N THR A 285 47.15 -11.48 11.91
CA THR A 285 45.99 -10.60 11.71
C THR A 285 45.39 -10.11 13.03
N THR A 286 44.92 -8.86 13.08
CA THR A 286 44.24 -8.32 14.27
C THR A 286 42.88 -9.00 14.47
N ILE A 287 42.37 -9.00 15.72
CA ILE A 287 41.12 -9.69 16.06
C ILE A 287 39.94 -9.15 15.24
N ASP A 288 39.87 -7.83 15.02
CA ASP A 288 38.78 -7.21 14.27
C ASP A 288 38.85 -7.53 12.77
N ALA A 289 40.05 -7.60 12.19
CA ALA A 289 40.22 -8.06 10.81
C ALA A 289 39.81 -9.53 10.64
N PHE A 290 40.09 -10.37 11.63
CA PHE A 290 39.65 -11.77 11.63
C PHE A 290 38.12 -11.91 11.74
N ARG A 291 37.46 -11.09 12.57
CA ARG A 291 35.98 -11.09 12.70
C ARG A 291 35.31 -10.74 11.38
N THR A 292 35.79 -9.72 10.67
CA THR A 292 35.25 -9.36 9.35
C THR A 292 35.46 -10.48 8.33
N ALA A 293 36.68 -11.04 8.24
CA ALA A 293 36.97 -12.14 7.32
C ALA A 293 36.18 -13.42 7.63
N LEU A 294 35.92 -13.70 8.92
CA LEU A 294 35.08 -14.82 9.36
C LEU A 294 33.61 -14.60 8.98
N LEU A 295 33.09 -13.38 9.12
CA LEU A 295 31.72 -13.04 8.71
C LEU A 295 31.54 -13.22 7.20
N ASP A 296 32.45 -12.69 6.38
CA ASP A 296 32.40 -12.85 4.92
C ASP A 296 32.41 -14.34 4.50
N ARG A 297 33.26 -15.14 5.16
CA ARG A 297 33.32 -16.60 4.94
C ARG A 297 32.02 -17.31 5.30
N LEU A 298 31.34 -16.88 6.37
CA LEU A 298 30.07 -17.44 6.81
C LEU A 298 28.93 -17.04 5.86
N PHE A 299 28.92 -15.80 5.37
CA PHE A 299 27.97 -15.34 4.35
C PHE A 299 28.13 -16.12 3.03
N ASP A 300 29.35 -16.39 2.58
CA ASP A 300 29.60 -17.21 1.39
C ASP A 300 29.17 -18.69 1.58
N ALA A 301 29.33 -19.23 2.79
CA ALA A 301 28.88 -20.59 3.14
C ALA A 301 27.34 -20.69 3.24
N GLU A 302 26.68 -19.60 3.65
CA GLU A 302 25.22 -19.49 3.70
C GLU A 302 24.63 -19.32 2.29
N ALA A 303 25.32 -18.61 1.39
CA ALA A 303 24.93 -18.48 -0.01
C ALA A 303 25.01 -19.82 -0.81
N THR A 304 25.87 -20.75 -0.38
CA THR A 304 26.00 -22.07 -1.01
C THR A 304 25.13 -23.15 -0.36
N THR A 305 24.63 -22.92 0.85
CA THR A 305 23.67 -23.82 1.52
C THR A 305 22.26 -23.26 1.35
N ALA A 306 21.75 -23.33 0.12
CA ALA A 306 20.33 -23.11 -0.15
C ALA A 306 19.52 -24.21 0.55
N ILE A 307 19.13 -23.97 1.80
CA ILE A 307 18.14 -24.75 2.52
C ILE A 307 16.86 -24.65 1.70
N ARG A 308 16.50 -25.76 1.03
CA ARG A 308 15.14 -26.00 0.52
C ARG A 308 14.20 -26.16 1.72
N SER A 309 13.95 -25.06 2.42
CA SER A 309 12.80 -24.96 3.29
C SER A 309 11.64 -24.59 2.37
N THR A 310 10.81 -25.58 2.07
CA THR A 310 9.45 -25.29 1.61
C THR A 310 8.76 -24.60 2.80
N VAL A 311 8.91 -23.28 2.85
CA VAL A 311 8.02 -22.41 3.61
C VAL A 311 6.66 -22.57 2.94
N ARG A 312 5.84 -23.48 3.45
CA ARG A 312 4.39 -23.40 3.25
C ARG A 312 3.96 -22.14 3.99
N ILE A 313 3.92 -21.04 3.25
CA ILE A 313 3.15 -19.86 3.62
C ILE A 313 1.74 -20.41 3.82
N GLY A 314 1.30 -20.49 5.08
CA GLY A 314 -0.06 -20.83 5.43
C GLY A 314 -0.97 -19.67 5.05
N LEU A 315 -1.20 -19.48 3.75
CA LEU A 315 -2.54 -19.14 3.29
C LEU A 315 -3.42 -20.31 3.75
N ASP A 316 -4.61 -20.01 4.27
CA ASP A 316 -5.56 -21.03 4.71
C ASP A 316 -5.61 -22.14 3.65
N GLU A 317 -5.50 -23.41 4.05
CA GLU A 317 -5.44 -24.53 3.12
C GLU A 317 -6.65 -24.51 2.17
N THR A 318 -7.76 -23.98 2.68
CA THR A 318 -9.01 -23.74 1.95
C THR A 318 -8.88 -22.61 0.93
N GLU A 319 -8.25 -21.48 1.28
CA GLU A 319 -7.99 -20.38 0.34
C GLU A 319 -7.00 -20.78 -0.75
N THR A 320 -5.94 -21.51 -0.40
CA THR A 320 -4.94 -21.99 -1.36
C THR A 320 -5.58 -22.96 -2.37
N ARG A 321 -6.44 -23.87 -1.89
CA ARG A 321 -7.22 -24.78 -2.74
C ARG A 321 -8.23 -24.02 -3.61
N ARG A 322 -8.94 -23.04 -3.07
CA ARG A 322 -9.87 -22.20 -3.83
C ARG A 322 -9.15 -21.40 -4.92
N ALA A 323 -8.00 -20.79 -4.60
CA ALA A 323 -7.17 -20.07 -5.57
C ALA A 323 -6.69 -21.01 -6.70
N ALA A 324 -6.22 -22.21 -6.35
CA ALA A 324 -5.84 -23.22 -7.33
C ALA A 324 -7.01 -23.68 -8.21
N ALA A 325 -8.22 -23.81 -7.65
CA ALA A 325 -9.43 -24.14 -8.40
C ALA A 325 -9.85 -22.99 -9.34
N ILE A 326 -9.75 -21.73 -8.91
CA ILE A 326 -9.99 -20.53 -9.75
C ILE A 326 -9.01 -20.51 -10.91
N ASP A 327 -7.71 -20.71 -10.64
CA ASP A 327 -6.68 -20.73 -11.67
C ASP A 327 -6.91 -21.86 -12.68
N TYR A 328 -7.31 -23.04 -12.21
CA TYR A 328 -7.66 -24.16 -13.08
C TYR A 328 -8.85 -23.84 -13.98
N LEU A 329 -9.96 -23.37 -13.40
CA LEU A 329 -11.17 -23.02 -14.15
C LEU A 329 -10.91 -21.91 -15.18
N PHE A 330 -10.11 -20.91 -14.80
CA PHE A 330 -9.70 -19.82 -15.69
C PHE A 330 -8.82 -20.32 -16.85
N ALA A 331 -7.76 -21.10 -16.56
CA ALA A 331 -6.87 -21.63 -17.58
C ALA A 331 -7.58 -22.60 -18.54
N ARG A 332 -8.50 -23.43 -18.01
CA ARG A 332 -9.37 -24.28 -18.82
C ARG A 332 -10.32 -23.44 -19.69
N GLY A 333 -10.86 -22.34 -19.17
CA GLY A 333 -11.74 -21.42 -19.90
C GLY A 333 -11.07 -20.75 -21.10
N LEU A 334 -9.79 -20.40 -20.99
CA LEU A 334 -9.01 -19.81 -22.09
C LEU A 334 -8.60 -20.81 -23.18
N GLY A 335 -8.83 -22.11 -22.98
CA GLY A 335 -8.28 -23.17 -23.84
C GLY A 335 -6.75 -23.27 -23.75
N SER A 336 -6.16 -22.71 -22.69
CA SER A 336 -4.72 -22.69 -22.49
C SER A 336 -4.21 -24.09 -22.21
N ARG A 337 -3.20 -24.50 -22.99
CA ARG A 337 -2.45 -25.74 -22.76
C ARG A 337 -1.81 -25.72 -21.37
N GLU A 338 -1.65 -26.91 -20.81
CA GLU A 338 -1.15 -27.24 -19.45
C GLU A 338 0.05 -26.43 -18.93
N ALA A 339 0.81 -25.80 -19.82
CA ALA A 339 2.02 -25.02 -19.55
C ALA A 339 1.80 -23.71 -18.77
N THR A 340 0.59 -23.17 -18.68
CA THR A 340 0.30 -21.91 -17.94
C THR A 340 -0.33 -22.12 -16.56
N LEU A 341 -0.55 -23.37 -16.15
CA LEU A 341 -1.14 -23.71 -14.85
C LEU A 341 -0.10 -23.68 -13.74
N SER A 342 -0.48 -23.11 -12.59
CA SER A 342 0.29 -23.23 -11.35
C SER A 342 0.36 -24.69 -10.90
N ASP A 343 1.44 -25.06 -10.21
CA ASP A 343 1.65 -26.43 -9.71
C ASP A 343 0.47 -26.93 -8.85
N ALA A 344 -0.16 -26.01 -8.09
CA ALA A 344 -1.35 -26.29 -7.29
C ALA A 344 -2.62 -26.49 -8.13
N ALA A 345 -2.79 -25.76 -9.25
CA ALA A 345 -3.94 -25.91 -10.14
C ALA A 345 -3.90 -27.22 -10.95
N ARG A 346 -2.71 -27.83 -11.13
CA ARG A 346 -2.56 -29.10 -11.85
C ARG A 346 -3.26 -30.29 -11.18
N GLN A 347 -3.52 -30.23 -9.88
CA GLN A 347 -4.25 -31.30 -9.18
C GLN A 347 -5.70 -31.45 -9.68
N PHE A 348 -6.26 -30.42 -10.30
CA PHE A 348 -7.62 -30.42 -10.84
C PHE A 348 -7.69 -30.76 -12.33
N LEU A 349 -6.56 -31.11 -12.96
CA LEU A 349 -6.51 -31.49 -14.38
C LEU A 349 -7.48 -32.64 -14.69
N GLY A 350 -8.25 -32.49 -15.77
CA GLY A 350 -9.25 -33.47 -16.22
C GLY A 350 -10.64 -33.32 -15.59
N LEU A 351 -10.84 -32.44 -14.60
CA LEU A 351 -12.17 -32.19 -14.02
C LEU A 351 -13.02 -31.28 -14.92
N THR A 352 -14.28 -31.65 -15.13
CA THR A 352 -15.27 -30.76 -15.75
C THR A 352 -15.76 -29.71 -14.74
N THR A 353 -16.54 -28.72 -15.18
CA THR A 353 -17.12 -27.72 -14.26
C THR A 353 -18.05 -28.40 -13.26
N LEU A 354 -18.75 -29.44 -13.69
CA LEU A 354 -19.54 -30.33 -12.85
C LEU A 354 -18.66 -31.19 -11.93
N GLY A 355 -17.50 -31.65 -12.42
CA GLY A 355 -16.49 -32.32 -11.59
C GLY A 355 -15.95 -31.41 -10.48
N MET A 356 -15.74 -30.13 -10.78
CA MET A 356 -15.37 -29.12 -9.77
C MET A 356 -16.52 -28.84 -8.79
N ALA A 357 -17.76 -28.83 -9.27
CA ALA A 357 -18.94 -28.73 -8.42
C ALA A 357 -19.03 -29.92 -7.45
N ALA A 358 -18.72 -31.12 -7.92
CA ALA A 358 -18.64 -32.31 -7.09
C ALA A 358 -17.50 -32.23 -6.07
N GLU A 359 -16.32 -31.76 -6.49
CA GLU A 359 -15.16 -31.54 -5.62
C GLU A 359 -15.48 -30.54 -4.48
N CYS A 360 -16.22 -29.46 -4.78
CA CYS A 360 -16.70 -28.52 -3.76
C CYS A 360 -17.66 -29.15 -2.74
N LEU A 361 -18.49 -30.12 -3.17
CA LEU A 361 -19.36 -30.87 -2.27
C LEU A 361 -18.57 -31.86 -1.40
N GLU A 362 -17.57 -32.53 -1.99
CA GLU A 362 -16.67 -33.44 -1.27
C GLU A 362 -15.79 -32.69 -0.24
N TRP A 363 -15.38 -31.45 -0.52
CA TRP A 363 -14.69 -30.60 0.48
C TRP A 363 -15.51 -30.35 1.74
N ARG A 364 -16.84 -30.39 1.63
CA ARG A 364 -17.77 -30.28 2.77
C ARG A 364 -18.12 -31.64 3.38
N GLY A 365 -17.50 -32.73 2.90
CA GLY A 365 -17.75 -34.09 3.38
C GLY A 365 -19.00 -34.74 2.80
N GLU A 366 -19.61 -34.18 1.74
CA GLU A 366 -20.74 -34.80 1.05
C GLU A 366 -20.28 -35.74 -0.06
N SER A 367 -20.67 -37.02 0.01
CA SER A 367 -20.31 -37.98 -1.04
C SER A 367 -21.15 -37.81 -2.29
N THR A 368 -20.50 -37.45 -3.39
CA THR A 368 -21.08 -37.19 -4.71
C THR A 368 -21.20 -38.45 -5.58
N ARG A 369 -20.54 -39.55 -5.16
CA ARG A 369 -20.43 -40.81 -5.92
C ARG A 369 -21.75 -41.48 -6.32
N ARG A 370 -22.86 -41.13 -5.67
CA ARG A 370 -24.21 -41.67 -5.93
C ARG A 370 -25.21 -40.63 -6.42
N MET A 371 -24.77 -39.39 -6.65
CA MET A 371 -25.64 -38.30 -7.08
C MET A 371 -25.70 -38.21 -8.61
N LYS A 372 -26.87 -37.86 -9.15
CA LYS A 372 -27.00 -37.54 -10.59
C LYS A 372 -26.37 -36.17 -10.87
N ALA A 373 -25.93 -35.94 -12.10
CA ALA A 373 -25.38 -34.66 -12.55
C ALA A 373 -26.27 -33.46 -12.15
N ASP A 374 -27.58 -33.60 -12.32
CA ASP A 374 -28.59 -32.61 -11.94
C ASP A 374 -28.63 -32.32 -10.43
N ASP A 375 -28.47 -33.36 -9.61
CA ASP A 375 -28.48 -33.25 -8.15
C ASP A 375 -27.18 -32.61 -7.64
N ILE A 376 -26.05 -32.95 -8.27
CA ILE A 376 -24.74 -32.35 -7.99
C ILE A 376 -24.79 -30.85 -8.29
N ALA A 377 -25.26 -30.45 -9.48
CA ALA A 377 -25.34 -29.04 -9.85
C ALA A 377 -26.29 -28.25 -8.93
N ARG A 378 -27.48 -28.79 -8.62
CA ARG A 378 -28.45 -28.12 -7.74
C ARG A 378 -27.89 -27.94 -6.32
N ARG A 379 -27.26 -28.96 -5.75
CA ARG A 379 -26.69 -28.91 -4.40
C ARG A 379 -25.43 -28.04 -4.31
N ALA A 380 -24.56 -28.10 -5.32
CA ALA A 380 -23.38 -27.26 -5.41
C ALA A 380 -23.75 -25.78 -5.56
N MET A 381 -24.79 -25.43 -6.31
CA MET A 381 -25.23 -24.03 -6.42
C MET A 381 -25.81 -23.48 -5.11
N THR A 382 -26.35 -24.32 -4.23
CA THR A 382 -26.80 -23.92 -2.90
C THR A 382 -25.67 -23.87 -1.86
N SER A 383 -24.51 -24.45 -2.16
CA SER A 383 -23.32 -24.33 -1.33
C SER A 383 -22.65 -22.97 -1.56
N SER A 384 -21.91 -22.43 -0.58
CA SER A 384 -21.22 -21.15 -0.72
C SER A 384 -19.95 -21.22 -1.58
N ASP A 385 -19.27 -22.39 -1.60
CA ASP A 385 -17.95 -22.54 -2.23
C ASP A 385 -17.99 -22.50 -3.75
N PHE A 386 -18.88 -23.28 -4.36
CA PHE A 386 -18.95 -23.37 -5.82
C PHE A 386 -19.40 -22.05 -6.50
N PRO A 387 -20.45 -21.35 -6.02
CA PRO A 387 -20.81 -20.01 -6.50
C PRO A 387 -19.69 -18.99 -6.31
N PHE A 388 -18.95 -19.05 -5.19
CA PHE A 388 -17.82 -18.17 -4.96
C PHE A 388 -16.71 -18.38 -6.01
N LEU A 389 -16.34 -19.64 -6.28
CA LEU A 389 -15.35 -19.98 -7.30
C LEU A 389 -15.79 -19.47 -8.69
N LEU A 390 -17.05 -19.70 -9.06
CA LEU A 390 -17.59 -19.23 -10.33
C LEU A 390 -17.53 -17.71 -10.45
N SER A 391 -17.90 -17.00 -9.38
CA SER A 391 -17.89 -15.54 -9.34
C SER A 391 -16.48 -14.97 -9.43
N ALA A 392 -15.51 -15.62 -8.81
CA ALA A 392 -14.10 -15.23 -8.89
C ALA A 392 -13.52 -15.46 -10.30
N VAL A 393 -13.87 -16.57 -10.95
CA VAL A 393 -13.47 -16.85 -12.35
C VAL A 393 -14.10 -15.84 -13.31
N VAL A 394 -15.38 -15.53 -13.15
CA VAL A 394 -16.08 -14.52 -13.96
C VAL A 394 -15.41 -13.15 -13.83
N ASN A 395 -15.07 -12.73 -12.61
CA ASN A 395 -14.35 -11.47 -12.37
C ASN A 395 -12.96 -11.47 -13.02
N LYS A 396 -12.23 -12.60 -12.94
CA LYS A 396 -10.90 -12.73 -13.54
C LYS A 396 -10.96 -12.68 -15.07
N GLU A 397 -11.92 -13.37 -15.69
CA GLU A 397 -12.14 -13.35 -17.13
C GLU A 397 -12.58 -11.99 -17.64
N LEU A 398 -13.54 -11.35 -16.96
CA LEU A 398 -13.97 -9.99 -17.30
C LEU A 398 -12.81 -9.00 -17.25
N ARG A 399 -11.95 -9.08 -16.22
CA ARG A 399 -10.80 -8.20 -16.11
C ARG A 399 -9.76 -8.47 -17.20
N ALA A 400 -9.45 -9.74 -17.47
CA ALA A 400 -8.53 -10.11 -18.54
C ALA A 400 -9.03 -9.64 -19.92
N ALA A 401 -10.33 -9.78 -20.19
CA ALA A 401 -10.94 -9.31 -21.43
C ALA A 401 -10.96 -7.78 -21.55
N TYR A 402 -11.20 -7.07 -20.44
CA TYR A 402 -11.15 -5.62 -20.38
C TYR A 402 -9.72 -5.09 -20.63
N ASP A 403 -8.69 -5.71 -20.04
CA ASP A 403 -7.29 -5.29 -20.22
C ASP A 403 -6.76 -5.54 -21.64
N VAL A 404 -7.27 -6.57 -22.33
CA VAL A 404 -6.89 -6.90 -23.72
C VAL A 404 -7.65 -6.05 -24.74
N ALA A 405 -8.80 -5.48 -24.38
CA ALA A 405 -9.60 -4.69 -25.29
C ALA A 405 -8.85 -3.40 -25.70
N PRO A 406 -8.66 -3.14 -27.01
CA PRO A 406 -7.88 -2.00 -27.47
C PRO A 406 -8.61 -0.68 -27.17
N GLN A 407 -7.99 0.18 -26.37
CA GLN A 407 -8.48 1.52 -26.05
C GLN A 407 -7.55 2.59 -26.61
N THR A 408 -7.94 3.14 -27.75
CA THR A 408 -7.15 4.11 -28.54
C THR A 408 -7.01 5.48 -27.88
N PHE A 409 -7.86 5.81 -26.91
CA PHE A 409 -7.89 7.14 -26.28
C PHE A 409 -6.88 7.33 -25.14
N ARG A 410 -6.38 6.25 -24.53
CA ARG A 410 -5.48 6.33 -23.36
C ARG A 410 -4.21 7.18 -23.57
N PRO A 411 -3.53 7.18 -24.75
CA PRO A 411 -2.26 7.89 -24.90
C PRO A 411 -2.33 9.41 -24.79
N PHE A 412 -3.47 10.03 -25.11
CA PHE A 412 -3.63 11.50 -25.15
C PHE A 412 -4.60 12.04 -24.09
N THR A 413 -5.17 11.17 -23.26
CA THR A 413 -6.13 11.53 -22.21
C THR A 413 -5.54 11.30 -20.82
N ARG A 414 -6.05 12.01 -19.81
CA ARG A 414 -5.62 11.84 -18.43
C ARG A 414 -6.71 11.16 -17.59
N GLN A 415 -6.31 10.14 -16.82
CA GLN A 415 -7.17 9.51 -15.82
C GLN A 415 -7.19 10.34 -14.53
N ILE A 416 -8.38 10.54 -13.98
CA ILE A 416 -8.58 10.96 -12.59
C ILE A 416 -9.40 9.92 -11.83
N THR A 417 -9.31 9.96 -10.51
CA THR A 417 -10.19 9.20 -9.64
C THR A 417 -11.09 10.14 -8.87
N LEU A 418 -12.37 9.81 -8.79
CA LEU A 418 -13.38 10.57 -8.04
C LEU A 418 -13.93 9.71 -6.89
N PRO A 419 -14.01 10.25 -5.67
CA PRO A 419 -14.50 9.50 -4.51
C PRO A 419 -16.03 9.37 -4.49
N ASP A 420 -16.75 10.30 -5.13
CA ASP A 420 -18.21 10.35 -5.14
C ASP A 420 -18.79 10.72 -6.52
N PHE A 421 -20.12 10.66 -6.63
CA PHE A 421 -20.89 11.00 -7.84
C PHE A 421 -21.21 12.50 -7.95
N LYS A 422 -20.68 13.35 -7.06
CA LYS A 422 -20.92 14.80 -7.15
C LYS A 422 -20.13 15.36 -8.34
N LEU A 423 -20.61 16.48 -8.87
CA LEU A 423 -19.88 17.21 -9.88
C LEU A 423 -18.56 17.70 -9.26
N ALA A 424 -17.45 17.19 -9.77
CA ALA A 424 -16.11 17.57 -9.38
C ALA A 424 -15.59 18.66 -10.30
N HIS A 425 -14.92 19.64 -9.70
CA HIS A 425 -14.36 20.78 -10.41
C HIS A 425 -12.92 20.47 -10.82
N ILE A 426 -12.69 20.37 -12.12
CA ILE A 426 -11.37 20.36 -12.73
C ILE A 426 -10.91 21.82 -12.81
N LEU A 427 -10.29 22.28 -11.73
CA LEU A 427 -9.68 23.61 -11.67
C LEU A 427 -8.31 23.56 -12.32
N ARG A 428 -8.12 24.38 -13.35
CA ARG A 428 -6.80 24.66 -13.91
C ARG A 428 -6.40 26.09 -13.59
N LYS A 429 -5.28 26.21 -12.89
CA LYS A 429 -4.62 27.48 -12.64
C LYS A 429 -3.76 27.84 -13.87
N GLY A 430 -3.92 29.05 -14.40
CA GLY A 430 -3.03 29.57 -15.44
C GLY A 430 -1.58 29.70 -14.95
N LEU A 431 -0.62 29.82 -15.86
CA LEU A 431 0.76 30.15 -15.49
C LEU A 431 0.84 31.47 -14.73
N ALA A 432 1.93 31.63 -13.96
CA ALA A 432 2.21 32.89 -13.30
C ALA A 432 2.30 34.05 -14.32
N PRO A 433 1.75 35.23 -13.99
CA PRO A 433 1.73 36.37 -14.90
C PRO A 433 3.15 36.80 -15.27
N GLN A 434 3.33 37.23 -16.52
CA GLN A 434 4.65 37.58 -17.04
C GLN A 434 5.36 38.63 -16.19
N LEU A 435 6.64 38.39 -15.92
CA LEU A 435 7.51 39.34 -15.25
C LEU A 435 7.65 40.59 -16.12
N LYS A 436 7.20 41.73 -15.59
CA LYS A 436 7.39 43.02 -16.24
C LYS A 436 8.75 43.57 -15.85
N ARG A 437 9.46 44.16 -16.81
CA ARG A 437 10.73 44.84 -16.54
C ARG A 437 10.51 45.93 -15.48
N LEU A 438 11.25 45.84 -14.39
CA LEU A 438 11.30 46.85 -13.35
C LEU A 438 12.38 47.88 -13.72
N GLY A 439 12.07 49.17 -13.65
CA GLY A 439 13.09 50.21 -13.64
C GLY A 439 13.83 50.21 -12.30
N GLU A 440 15.01 50.83 -12.20
CA GLU A 440 15.83 50.86 -10.98
C GLU A 440 15.11 51.44 -9.73
N HIS A 441 13.99 52.14 -9.94
CA HIS A 441 13.08 52.64 -8.90
C HIS A 441 11.61 52.25 -9.13
N GLY A 442 11.34 51.21 -9.93
CA GLY A 442 9.98 50.77 -10.23
C GLY A 442 9.34 49.97 -9.10
N GLU A 443 8.04 50.16 -8.88
CA GLU A 443 7.25 49.32 -7.96
C GLU A 443 6.81 48.00 -8.62
N TYR A 444 6.86 46.90 -7.86
CA TYR A 444 6.37 45.59 -8.31
C TYR A 444 4.86 45.63 -8.52
N ARG A 445 4.40 45.39 -9.75
CA ARG A 445 2.96 45.29 -10.03
C ARG A 445 2.44 43.92 -9.61
N GLN A 446 1.36 43.90 -8.84
CA GLN A 446 0.64 42.67 -8.51
C GLN A 446 0.05 42.04 -9.78
N GLY A 447 0.28 40.75 -9.96
CA GLY A 447 -0.31 39.97 -11.04
C GLY A 447 -1.50 39.16 -10.53
N VAL A 448 -2.56 39.08 -11.32
CA VAL A 448 -3.70 38.19 -11.05
C VAL A 448 -3.44 36.89 -11.80
N VAL A 449 -3.61 35.75 -11.13
CA VAL A 449 -3.57 34.44 -11.79
C VAL A 449 -4.99 34.09 -12.22
N ALA A 450 -5.20 33.87 -13.51
CA ALA A 450 -6.50 33.47 -14.03
C ALA A 450 -6.72 31.95 -13.81
N GLU A 451 -7.96 31.57 -13.50
CA GLU A 451 -8.36 30.19 -13.23
C GLU A 451 -9.45 29.76 -14.23
N SER A 452 -9.38 28.52 -14.71
CA SER A 452 -10.35 27.89 -15.60
C SER A 452 -10.99 26.73 -14.85
N GLU A 453 -12.30 26.58 -14.96
CA GLU A 453 -13.04 25.53 -14.27
C GLU A 453 -13.86 24.74 -15.28
N GLU A 454 -13.66 23.43 -15.30
CA GLU A 454 -14.54 22.48 -15.98
C GLU A 454 -15.12 21.51 -14.95
N THR A 455 -16.30 20.95 -15.20
CA THR A 455 -16.95 20.04 -14.25
C THR A 455 -17.11 18.65 -14.82
N ILE A 456 -16.81 17.62 -14.06
CA ILE A 456 -16.98 16.22 -14.43
C ILE A 456 -17.82 15.49 -13.37
N GLY A 457 -18.71 14.61 -13.77
CA GLY A 457 -19.54 13.81 -12.85
C GLY A 457 -19.63 12.37 -13.31
N LEU A 458 -19.44 11.43 -12.39
CA LEU A 458 -19.55 9.99 -12.66
C LEU A 458 -20.97 9.59 -13.03
N GLN A 459 -21.09 8.63 -13.93
CA GLN A 459 -22.33 7.92 -14.22
C GLN A 459 -22.12 6.41 -14.09
N THR A 460 -23.13 5.72 -13.57
CA THR A 460 -23.13 4.26 -13.42
C THR A 460 -23.78 3.61 -14.63
N TYR A 461 -23.05 2.70 -15.28
CA TYR A 461 -23.54 1.85 -16.35
C TYR A 461 -23.60 0.42 -15.85
N GLY A 462 -24.69 -0.32 -16.12
CA GLY A 462 -24.77 -1.70 -15.70
C GLY A 462 -25.83 -2.51 -16.43
N ILE A 463 -25.57 -3.81 -16.50
CA ILE A 463 -26.45 -4.80 -17.14
C ILE A 463 -26.46 -6.09 -16.32
N ILE A 464 -27.64 -6.73 -16.24
CA ILE A 464 -27.81 -8.02 -15.57
C ILE A 464 -28.10 -9.07 -16.63
N VAL A 465 -27.33 -10.15 -16.64
CA VAL A 465 -27.60 -11.34 -17.45
C VAL A 465 -27.81 -12.54 -16.54
N ALA A 466 -28.91 -13.24 -16.75
CA ALA A 466 -29.23 -14.46 -16.03
C ALA A 466 -28.67 -15.68 -16.80
N MET A 467 -27.88 -16.49 -16.12
CA MET A 467 -27.47 -17.81 -16.60
C MET A 467 -28.45 -18.85 -16.10
N THR A 468 -29.08 -19.57 -17.03
CA THR A 468 -30.09 -20.58 -16.68
C THR A 468 -29.44 -21.91 -16.29
N ARG A 469 -30.15 -22.73 -15.51
CA ARG A 469 -29.78 -24.11 -15.16
C ARG A 469 -29.48 -24.98 -16.38
N GLN A 470 -30.19 -24.78 -17.49
CA GLN A 470 -29.94 -25.52 -18.72
C GLN A 470 -28.58 -25.17 -19.33
N MET A 471 -28.15 -23.91 -19.27
CA MET A 471 -26.79 -23.50 -19.69
C MET A 471 -25.70 -24.09 -18.78
N ILE A 472 -25.96 -24.23 -17.48
CA ILE A 472 -25.05 -24.89 -16.52
C ILE A 472 -24.93 -26.39 -16.79
N ILE A 473 -26.04 -27.08 -17.05
CA ILE A 473 -26.09 -28.55 -17.20
C ILE A 473 -25.60 -29.02 -18.57
N ASN A 474 -25.90 -28.28 -19.64
CA ASN A 474 -25.52 -28.67 -21.00
C ASN A 474 -24.03 -28.43 -21.30
N ASP A 475 -23.22 -28.06 -20.30
CA ASP A 475 -21.77 -27.86 -20.35
C ASP A 475 -21.30 -27.08 -21.59
N ASP A 476 -21.88 -25.89 -21.80
CA ASP A 476 -21.39 -24.95 -22.78
C ASP A 476 -20.40 -23.99 -22.09
N LEU A 477 -19.21 -24.50 -21.73
CA LEU A 477 -18.10 -23.73 -21.15
C LEU A 477 -17.78 -22.48 -21.99
N GLY A 478 -18.15 -22.49 -23.28
CA GLY A 478 -18.10 -21.35 -24.19
C GLY A 478 -18.98 -20.17 -23.75
N ALA A 479 -20.21 -20.40 -23.27
CA ALA A 479 -21.10 -19.32 -22.83
C ALA A 479 -20.65 -18.71 -21.48
N PHE A 480 -20.09 -19.54 -20.59
CA PHE A 480 -19.46 -19.06 -19.35
C PHE A 480 -18.20 -18.22 -19.59
N ARG A 481 -17.55 -18.40 -20.75
CA ARG A 481 -16.41 -17.60 -21.19
C ARG A 481 -16.85 -16.35 -21.94
N SER A 482 -17.75 -16.52 -22.91
CA SER A 482 -18.09 -15.48 -23.85
C SER A 482 -18.82 -14.34 -23.15
N ILE A 483 -19.75 -14.62 -22.23
CA ILE A 483 -20.54 -13.58 -21.57
C ILE A 483 -19.65 -12.63 -20.73
N PRO A 484 -18.78 -13.11 -19.80
CA PRO A 484 -17.88 -12.21 -19.08
C PRO A 484 -16.87 -11.50 -19.97
N ALA A 485 -16.34 -12.18 -20.99
CA ALA A 485 -15.38 -11.58 -21.92
C ALA A 485 -16.04 -10.48 -22.78
N GLU A 486 -17.25 -10.72 -23.28
CA GLU A 486 -18.07 -9.75 -24.00
C GLU A 486 -18.42 -8.57 -23.11
N PHE A 487 -18.68 -8.78 -21.81
CA PHE A 487 -18.87 -7.68 -20.87
C PHE A 487 -17.60 -6.84 -20.68
N GLY A 488 -16.43 -7.47 -20.56
CA GLY A 488 -15.16 -6.76 -20.48
C GLY A 488 -14.91 -5.91 -21.73
N GLN A 489 -15.15 -6.47 -22.91
CA GLN A 489 -15.04 -5.75 -24.19
C GLN A 489 -16.09 -4.65 -24.34
N SER A 490 -17.32 -4.90 -23.90
CA SER A 490 -18.41 -3.92 -23.94
C SER A 490 -18.12 -2.74 -23.02
N ALA A 491 -17.59 -2.98 -21.82
CA ALA A 491 -17.15 -1.93 -20.91
C ALA A 491 -16.03 -1.08 -21.54
N ALA A 492 -15.01 -1.71 -22.12
CA ALA A 492 -13.93 -0.98 -22.80
C ALA A 492 -14.43 -0.19 -24.04
N THR A 493 -15.42 -0.73 -24.75
CA THR A 493 -16.10 -0.09 -25.87
C THR A 493 -16.90 1.12 -25.41
N LEU A 494 -17.60 1.01 -24.27
CA LEU A 494 -18.37 2.10 -23.66
C LEU A 494 -17.47 3.27 -23.25
N GLU A 495 -16.33 2.99 -22.59
CA GLU A 495 -15.37 4.04 -22.26
C GLU A 495 -14.88 4.77 -23.53
N SER A 496 -14.57 4.00 -24.57
CA SER A 496 -14.14 4.55 -25.86
C SER A 496 -15.24 5.37 -26.52
N ASP A 497 -16.50 4.91 -26.48
CA ASP A 497 -17.65 5.63 -27.03
C ASP A 497 -17.89 6.96 -26.29
N LEU A 498 -17.75 6.97 -24.97
CA LEU A 498 -17.90 8.19 -24.16
C LEU A 498 -16.81 9.21 -24.49
N VAL A 499 -15.54 8.80 -24.53
CA VAL A 499 -14.42 9.71 -24.80
C VAL A 499 -14.45 10.24 -26.23
N TRP A 500 -14.57 9.36 -27.23
CA TRP A 500 -14.66 9.78 -28.63
C TRP A 500 -15.95 10.54 -28.94
N GLY A 501 -17.04 10.19 -28.26
CA GLY A 501 -18.31 10.90 -28.32
C GLY A 501 -18.17 12.36 -27.92
N LYS A 502 -17.39 12.67 -26.87
CA LYS A 502 -17.10 14.06 -26.48
C LYS A 502 -16.30 14.82 -27.54
N LEU A 503 -15.30 14.20 -28.17
CA LEU A 503 -14.53 14.85 -29.24
C LEU A 503 -15.38 15.11 -30.49
N LEU A 504 -16.23 14.18 -30.88
CA LEU A 504 -17.09 14.31 -32.05
C LEU A 504 -18.23 15.30 -31.81
N ALA A 505 -18.88 15.24 -30.64
CA ALA A 505 -20.02 16.09 -30.27
C ALA A 505 -19.68 17.57 -30.23
N ASN A 506 -18.39 17.91 -30.03
CA ASN A 506 -17.91 19.28 -29.91
C ASN A 506 -18.64 20.08 -28.81
N PRO A 507 -18.58 19.62 -27.54
CA PRO A 507 -19.35 20.21 -26.44
C PRO A 507 -18.94 21.67 -26.20
N VAL A 508 -19.87 22.45 -25.63
CA VAL A 508 -19.60 23.79 -25.14
C VAL A 508 -18.84 23.69 -23.82
N LEU A 509 -17.67 24.32 -23.75
CA LEU A 509 -16.85 24.39 -22.55
C LEU A 509 -17.50 25.34 -21.53
N LYS A 510 -17.46 24.98 -20.25
CA LYS A 510 -18.09 25.81 -19.21
C LYS A 510 -17.23 27.03 -18.87
N SER A 511 -15.92 26.95 -19.11
CA SER A 511 -14.98 28.04 -18.85
C SER A 511 -15.21 29.29 -19.71
N ASP A 512 -15.64 29.15 -20.97
CA ASP A 512 -15.80 30.28 -21.90
C ASP A 512 -17.13 30.30 -22.68
N GLY A 513 -18.00 29.29 -22.50
CA GLY A 513 -19.28 29.20 -23.20
C GLY A 513 -19.15 28.96 -24.71
N THR A 514 -17.95 28.59 -25.20
CA THR A 514 -17.67 28.32 -26.61
C THR A 514 -17.48 26.82 -26.84
N THR A 515 -17.77 26.33 -28.05
CA THR A 515 -17.54 24.92 -28.39
C THR A 515 -16.06 24.55 -28.35
N LEU A 516 -15.75 23.30 -27.99
CA LEU A 516 -14.39 22.77 -27.88
C LEU A 516 -13.52 23.14 -29.10
N PHE A 517 -14.02 22.89 -30.30
CA PHE A 517 -13.46 23.33 -31.57
C PHE A 517 -14.22 24.56 -32.08
N HIS A 518 -13.53 25.69 -32.16
CA HIS A 518 -14.11 26.94 -32.64
C HIS A 518 -13.05 27.85 -33.26
N ALA A 519 -13.48 28.76 -34.14
CA ALA A 519 -12.57 29.71 -34.78
C ALA A 519 -11.91 30.66 -33.77
N THR A 520 -12.62 31.05 -32.70
CA THR A 520 -12.08 31.92 -31.63
C THR A 520 -10.99 31.25 -30.82
N HIS A 521 -10.99 29.92 -30.75
CA HIS A 521 -9.98 29.12 -30.07
C HIS A 521 -8.75 28.88 -30.94
N GLY A 522 -8.79 29.26 -32.23
CA GLY A 522 -7.68 29.01 -33.16
C GLY A 522 -7.36 27.52 -33.34
N ASN A 523 -8.31 26.64 -33.03
CA ASN A 523 -8.12 25.19 -33.03
C ASN A 523 -9.00 24.46 -34.07
N LEU A 524 -9.60 25.20 -35.00
CA LEU A 524 -10.39 24.70 -36.11
C LEU A 524 -9.79 25.16 -37.44
N ALA A 525 -9.55 24.24 -38.36
CA ALA A 525 -9.04 24.54 -39.69
C ALA A 525 -10.03 25.39 -40.50
N ASN A 526 -9.56 26.52 -41.02
CA ASN A 526 -10.31 27.37 -41.94
C ASN A 526 -9.39 27.95 -43.02
N PRO A 527 -9.55 27.57 -44.31
CA PRO A 527 -10.48 26.56 -44.81
C PRO A 527 -10.08 25.15 -44.34
N ALA A 528 -11.06 24.23 -44.32
CA ALA A 528 -10.77 22.81 -44.15
C ALA A 528 -9.94 22.30 -45.34
N ALA A 529 -9.08 21.30 -45.09
CA ALA A 529 -8.13 20.82 -46.09
C ALA A 529 -7.90 19.31 -45.94
N ALA A 530 -7.66 18.65 -47.07
CA ALA A 530 -7.23 17.25 -47.11
C ALA A 530 -5.96 17.04 -46.28
N LEU A 531 -5.76 15.80 -45.80
CA LEU A 531 -4.57 15.44 -45.05
C LEU A 531 -3.32 15.59 -45.93
N SER A 532 -2.45 16.54 -45.57
CA SER A 532 -1.19 16.81 -46.26
C SER A 532 -0.14 17.34 -45.28
N ALA A 533 1.15 17.25 -45.65
CA ALA A 533 2.23 17.80 -44.83
C ALA A 533 2.05 19.31 -44.56
N GLU A 534 1.54 20.06 -45.53
CA GLU A 534 1.22 21.49 -45.38
C GLU A 534 0.09 21.73 -44.37
N ALA A 535 -0.97 20.92 -44.44
CA ALA A 535 -2.11 21.04 -43.53
C ALA A 535 -1.72 20.67 -42.09
N ILE A 536 -0.88 19.65 -41.91
CA ILE A 536 -0.30 19.29 -40.60
C ILE A 536 0.58 20.43 -40.07
N ASN A 537 1.39 21.07 -40.91
CA ASN A 537 2.23 22.20 -40.50
C ASN A 537 1.40 23.43 -40.06
N LYS A 538 0.27 23.69 -40.73
CA LYS A 538 -0.69 24.73 -40.31
C LYS A 538 -1.29 24.40 -38.94
N GLY A 539 -1.72 23.15 -38.72
CA GLY A 539 -2.23 22.70 -37.42
C GLY A 539 -1.19 22.80 -36.30
N ARG A 540 0.06 22.40 -36.56
CA ARG A 540 1.17 22.57 -35.62
C ARG A 540 1.41 24.04 -35.29
N SER A 541 1.41 24.91 -36.29
CA SER A 541 1.61 26.35 -36.08
C SER A 541 0.48 26.93 -35.25
N ALA A 542 -0.77 26.53 -35.51
CA ALA A 542 -1.93 26.94 -34.71
C ALA A 542 -1.80 26.49 -33.25
N MET A 543 -1.38 25.25 -32.99
CA MET A 543 -1.12 24.75 -31.62
C MET A 543 0.07 25.46 -30.95
N GLY A 544 1.14 25.75 -31.70
CA GLY A 544 2.29 26.48 -31.20
C GLY A 544 1.96 27.93 -30.82
N LEU A 545 1.02 28.56 -31.52
CA LEU A 545 0.53 29.91 -31.27
C LEU A 545 -0.56 29.99 -30.20
N GLN A 546 -0.95 28.87 -29.58
CA GLN A 546 -1.91 28.89 -28.48
C GLN A 546 -1.36 29.69 -27.30
N THR A 547 -2.23 30.52 -26.73
CA THR A 547 -1.91 31.36 -25.58
C THR A 547 -2.61 30.85 -24.33
N ASP A 548 -1.98 31.10 -23.18
CA ASP A 548 -2.52 30.67 -21.89
C ASP A 548 -3.75 31.50 -21.50
N LEU A 549 -4.35 31.22 -20.35
CA LEU A 549 -5.48 31.97 -19.81
C LEU A 549 -5.24 33.50 -19.81
N ASP A 550 -3.99 33.93 -19.64
CA ASP A 550 -3.56 35.33 -19.68
C ASP A 550 -3.54 35.97 -21.09
N LYS A 551 -3.82 35.19 -22.15
CA LYS A 551 -3.81 35.59 -23.58
C LYS A 551 -2.49 36.20 -24.09
N LYS A 552 -1.43 36.17 -23.27
CA LYS A 552 -0.14 36.81 -23.54
C LYS A 552 1.04 35.84 -23.55
N THR A 553 0.93 34.76 -22.77
CA THR A 553 1.97 33.73 -22.68
C THR A 553 1.69 32.67 -23.73
N VAL A 554 2.60 32.49 -24.67
CA VAL A 554 2.52 31.45 -25.70
C VAL A 554 2.94 30.12 -25.09
N LEU A 555 2.11 29.08 -25.21
CA LEU A 555 2.42 27.75 -24.63
C LEU A 555 3.42 26.96 -25.49
N ASN A 556 3.60 27.33 -26.76
CA ASN A 556 4.47 26.62 -27.71
C ASN A 556 4.19 25.11 -27.73
N LEU A 557 2.91 24.74 -27.82
CA LEU A 557 2.50 23.34 -27.83
C LEU A 557 2.88 22.68 -29.14
N THR A 558 3.39 21.46 -29.04
CA THR A 558 3.71 20.63 -30.19
C THR A 558 2.77 19.43 -30.23
N PRO A 559 2.15 19.12 -31.38
CA PRO A 559 1.36 17.90 -31.51
C PRO A 559 2.28 16.68 -31.44
N ARG A 560 1.78 15.61 -30.81
CA ARG A 560 2.44 14.30 -30.73
C ARG A 560 1.60 13.20 -31.39
N PHE A 561 0.29 13.32 -31.30
CA PHE A 561 -0.64 12.33 -31.83
C PHE A 561 -1.42 12.90 -33.03
N LEU A 562 -1.55 12.09 -34.07
CA LEU A 562 -2.40 12.34 -35.23
C LEU A 562 -3.60 11.39 -35.15
N LEU A 563 -4.78 11.92 -34.84
CA LEU A 563 -6.01 11.15 -34.71
C LEU A 563 -6.72 11.10 -36.07
N ILE A 564 -6.85 9.90 -36.64
CA ILE A 564 -7.35 9.72 -38.00
C ILE A 564 -8.38 8.58 -38.10
N PRO A 565 -9.35 8.69 -39.02
CA PRO A 565 -10.20 7.60 -39.42
C PRO A 565 -9.42 6.58 -40.29
N PRO A 566 -9.87 5.31 -40.38
CA PRO A 566 -9.16 4.25 -41.09
C PRO A 566 -8.93 4.54 -42.58
N GLU A 567 -9.81 5.31 -43.22
CA GLU A 567 -9.71 5.70 -44.62
C GLU A 567 -8.48 6.58 -44.91
N LEU A 568 -7.99 7.31 -43.91
CA LEU A 568 -6.81 8.19 -44.02
C LEU A 568 -5.51 7.52 -43.57
N GLU A 569 -5.55 6.27 -43.08
CA GLU A 569 -4.37 5.56 -42.56
C GLU A 569 -3.28 5.42 -43.62
N PHE A 570 -3.65 5.01 -44.84
CA PHE A 570 -2.70 4.87 -45.94
C PHE A 570 -2.05 6.21 -46.32
N THR A 571 -2.85 7.26 -46.41
CA THR A 571 -2.36 8.62 -46.71
C THR A 571 -1.46 9.14 -45.60
N ALA A 572 -1.81 8.90 -44.33
CA ALA A 572 -0.97 9.25 -43.18
C ALA A 572 0.37 8.51 -43.22
N ALA A 573 0.37 7.19 -43.47
CA ALA A 573 1.59 6.40 -43.57
C ALA A 573 2.53 6.90 -44.68
N GLN A 574 1.98 7.29 -45.84
CA GLN A 574 2.75 7.89 -46.93
C GLN A 574 3.39 9.23 -46.54
N ILE A 575 2.68 10.05 -45.75
CA ILE A 575 3.19 11.35 -45.29
C ILE A 575 4.25 11.17 -44.18
N LEU A 576 4.05 10.22 -43.26
CA LEU A 576 4.95 9.99 -42.12
C LEU A 576 6.25 9.30 -42.55
N THR A 577 6.18 8.35 -43.49
CA THR A 577 7.33 7.58 -43.98
C THR A 577 7.41 7.58 -45.50
N PRO A 578 7.89 8.68 -46.12
CA PRO A 578 8.03 8.74 -47.58
C PRO A 578 9.11 7.76 -48.06
N ILE A 579 8.75 6.86 -48.97
CA ILE A 579 9.62 5.76 -49.47
C ILE A 579 10.71 6.27 -50.43
N ASN A 580 10.55 7.45 -51.05
CA ASN A 580 11.53 8.03 -51.98
C ASN A 580 11.64 9.57 -51.83
N ALA A 581 12.58 10.06 -51.04
CA ALA A 581 12.94 11.48 -51.02
C ALA A 581 14.03 11.78 -52.08
N GLN A 582 13.67 11.78 -53.36
CA GLN A 582 14.62 12.06 -54.47
C GLN A 582 14.90 13.57 -54.69
N GLN A 583 14.24 14.46 -53.94
CA GLN A 583 14.49 15.91 -54.00
C GLN A 583 14.55 16.49 -52.58
N THR A 584 15.51 17.38 -52.33
CA THR A 584 15.71 18.07 -51.04
C THR A 584 14.50 18.90 -50.59
N ALA A 585 13.60 19.28 -51.51
CA ALA A 585 12.34 19.96 -51.22
C ALA A 585 11.23 19.03 -50.68
N ASN A 586 11.34 17.71 -50.90
CA ASN A 586 10.36 16.69 -50.49
C ASN A 586 10.79 15.92 -49.23
N VAL A 587 11.83 16.38 -48.54
CA VAL A 587 12.21 15.82 -47.25
C VAL A 587 11.15 16.24 -46.23
N VAL A 588 10.25 15.31 -45.92
CA VAL A 588 9.29 15.49 -44.84
C VAL A 588 10.07 15.80 -43.56
N PRO A 589 9.80 16.94 -42.90
CA PRO A 589 10.52 17.33 -41.69
C PRO A 589 10.41 16.27 -40.58
N GLU A 590 11.47 16.11 -39.77
CA GLU A 590 11.55 15.12 -38.69
C GLU A 590 10.36 15.17 -37.71
N PHE A 591 9.80 16.36 -37.49
CA PHE A 591 8.66 16.52 -36.59
C PHE A 591 7.40 15.82 -37.10
N ILE A 592 7.18 15.76 -38.42
CA ILE A 592 6.04 15.04 -38.99
C ILE A 592 6.28 13.54 -38.80
N ARG A 593 7.51 13.08 -39.00
CA ARG A 593 7.90 11.67 -38.79
C ARG A 593 7.75 11.21 -37.33
N SER A 594 7.88 12.13 -36.38
CA SER A 594 7.69 11.83 -34.95
C SER A 594 6.23 11.74 -34.48
N LEU A 595 5.26 12.09 -35.34
CA LEU A 595 3.84 11.96 -34.99
C LEU A 595 3.45 10.49 -34.93
N THR A 596 2.77 10.09 -33.86
CA THR A 596 2.20 8.76 -33.73
C THR A 596 0.76 8.78 -34.26
N PRO A 597 0.44 8.06 -35.36
CA PRO A 597 -0.93 7.95 -35.85
C PRO A 597 -1.75 7.07 -34.91
N ILE A 598 -2.92 7.55 -34.52
CA ILE A 598 -3.94 6.78 -33.79
C ILE A 598 -5.13 6.64 -34.73
N VAL A 599 -5.35 5.40 -35.19
CA VAL A 599 -6.43 5.06 -36.10
C VAL A 599 -7.65 4.65 -35.29
N GLU A 600 -8.78 5.30 -35.53
CA GLU A 600 -10.03 5.01 -34.81
C GLU A 600 -11.23 4.95 -35.77
N SER A 601 -11.92 3.81 -35.78
CA SER A 601 -13.08 3.58 -36.66
C SER A 601 -14.29 4.45 -36.31
N ARG A 602 -14.45 4.82 -35.02
CA ARG A 602 -15.55 5.70 -34.57
C ARG A 602 -15.49 7.10 -35.18
N LEU A 603 -14.30 7.58 -35.59
CA LEU A 603 -14.18 8.88 -36.26
C LEU A 603 -14.87 8.88 -37.63
N SER A 604 -14.86 7.75 -38.34
CA SER A 604 -15.55 7.60 -39.63
C SER A 604 -17.05 7.33 -39.46
N LEU A 605 -17.40 6.33 -38.63
CA LEU A 605 -18.79 5.85 -38.50
C LEU A 605 -19.67 6.72 -37.61
N GLY A 606 -19.07 7.50 -36.70
CA GLY A 606 -19.79 8.17 -35.63
C GLY A 606 -20.28 7.19 -34.55
N ILE A 607 -21.05 7.72 -33.61
CA ILE A 607 -21.60 6.96 -32.48
C ILE A 607 -23.10 7.21 -32.44
N LYS A 608 -23.87 6.15 -32.68
CA LYS A 608 -25.34 6.16 -32.75
C LYS A 608 -25.93 5.34 -31.60
N LYS A 609 -25.70 5.78 -30.36
CA LYS A 609 -26.20 5.15 -29.14
C LYS A 609 -27.08 6.15 -28.37
N ALA A 610 -28.15 6.57 -29.04
CA ALA A 610 -29.09 7.57 -28.51
C ALA A 610 -29.84 7.05 -27.28
N ASP A 611 -30.32 5.80 -27.33
CA ASP A 611 -31.17 5.23 -26.29
C ASP A 611 -30.37 4.82 -25.04
N ASP A 612 -29.11 4.37 -25.22
CA ASP A 612 -28.27 3.85 -24.13
C ASP A 612 -27.38 4.92 -23.48
N LEU A 613 -26.70 5.74 -24.29
CA LEU A 613 -25.68 6.70 -23.83
C LEU A 613 -26.09 8.16 -24.03
N GLY A 614 -27.22 8.42 -24.68
CA GLY A 614 -27.61 9.78 -25.08
C GLY A 614 -26.68 10.40 -26.12
N ILE A 615 -25.83 9.61 -26.77
CA ILE A 615 -24.85 10.08 -27.77
C ILE A 615 -25.34 9.70 -29.16
N ASN A 616 -25.64 10.72 -29.97
CA ASN A 616 -25.95 10.56 -31.38
C ASN A 616 -25.16 11.57 -32.20
N VAL A 617 -23.96 11.17 -32.63
CA VAL A 617 -23.03 12.03 -33.35
C VAL A 617 -22.56 11.34 -34.63
N ASN A 618 -22.60 12.08 -35.74
CA ASN A 618 -22.11 11.60 -37.02
C ASN A 618 -20.58 11.67 -37.08
N GLY A 619 -19.97 10.66 -37.70
CA GLY A 619 -18.55 10.67 -38.04
C GLY A 619 -18.30 11.33 -39.40
N SER A 620 -17.02 11.48 -39.73
CA SER A 620 -16.55 11.90 -41.04
C SER A 620 -15.30 11.11 -41.42
N ALA A 621 -15.32 10.49 -42.60
CA ALA A 621 -14.19 9.76 -43.15
C ALA A 621 -13.00 10.66 -43.55
N THR A 622 -13.21 11.98 -43.66
CA THR A 622 -12.18 12.94 -44.09
C THR A 622 -11.65 13.80 -42.93
N GLN A 623 -12.33 13.78 -41.78
CA GLN A 623 -11.93 14.55 -40.61
C GLN A 623 -10.67 13.97 -39.97
N TRP A 624 -9.77 14.83 -39.52
CA TRP A 624 -8.61 14.45 -38.71
C TRP A 624 -8.34 15.46 -37.60
N LEU A 625 -7.68 15.01 -36.53
CA LEU A 625 -7.33 15.86 -35.41
C LEU A 625 -5.86 15.71 -35.03
N LEU A 626 -5.30 16.75 -34.43
CA LEU A 626 -4.00 16.71 -33.76
C LEU A 626 -4.19 16.88 -32.27
N ALA A 627 -3.43 16.12 -31.49
CA ALA A 627 -3.41 16.23 -30.04
C ALA A 627 -1.97 16.35 -29.51
N SER A 628 -1.81 17.15 -28.45
CA SER A 628 -0.58 17.26 -27.67
C SER A 628 -0.72 16.50 -26.35
N ASP A 629 0.39 15.97 -25.84
CA ASP A 629 0.48 15.32 -24.52
C ASP A 629 0.91 16.29 -23.40
N ARG A 630 1.31 17.51 -23.75
CA ARG A 630 1.76 18.52 -22.76
C ARG A 630 0.62 19.18 -21.99
N VAL A 631 -0.61 19.00 -22.46
CA VAL A 631 -1.81 19.60 -21.88
C VAL A 631 -2.89 18.54 -21.79
N ASP A 632 -3.59 18.53 -20.67
CA ASP A 632 -4.73 17.66 -20.44
C ASP A 632 -5.91 18.13 -21.30
N THR A 633 -6.05 17.54 -22.49
CA THR A 633 -7.11 17.90 -23.44
C THR A 633 -8.45 17.29 -23.05
N VAL A 634 -8.45 15.99 -22.78
CA VAL A 634 -9.62 15.23 -22.33
C VAL A 634 -9.25 14.48 -21.06
N VAL A 635 -10.13 14.56 -20.08
CA VAL A 635 -9.98 13.91 -18.78
C VAL A 635 -11.10 12.89 -18.62
N TYR A 636 -10.76 11.69 -18.18
CA TYR A 636 -11.75 10.69 -17.80
C TYR A 636 -11.60 10.33 -16.34
N ALA A 637 -12.74 10.11 -15.69
CA ALA A 637 -12.83 9.79 -14.28
C ALA A 637 -13.29 8.35 -14.08
N THR A 638 -12.64 7.70 -13.11
CA THR A 638 -13.03 6.40 -12.56
C THR A 638 -13.32 6.55 -11.08
N MET A 639 -14.11 5.67 -10.49
CA MET A 639 -14.41 5.74 -9.06
C MET A 639 -13.20 5.29 -8.22
N THR A 640 -12.92 5.99 -7.12
CA THR A 640 -11.84 5.61 -6.20
C THR A 640 -12.06 4.20 -5.65
N GLY A 641 -11.06 3.33 -5.80
CA GLY A 641 -11.15 1.92 -5.41
C GLY A 641 -11.77 0.99 -6.46
N GLN A 642 -12.34 1.53 -7.54
CA GLN A 642 -12.95 0.77 -8.64
C GLN A 642 -12.56 1.36 -10.00
N SER A 643 -11.34 1.03 -10.46
CA SER A 643 -10.79 1.51 -11.74
C SER A 643 -11.25 0.70 -12.97
N GLY A 644 -12.18 -0.25 -12.81
CA GLY A 644 -12.62 -1.13 -13.89
C GLY A 644 -14.00 -1.71 -13.63
N PRO A 645 -14.58 -2.43 -14.61
CA PRO A 645 -15.89 -3.05 -14.47
C PRO A 645 -15.90 -4.05 -13.29
N TYR A 646 -17.01 -4.05 -12.56
CA TYR A 646 -17.21 -4.87 -11.37
C TYR A 646 -18.40 -5.81 -11.56
N VAL A 647 -18.25 -7.07 -11.15
CA VAL A 647 -19.29 -8.08 -11.27
C VAL A 647 -19.80 -8.51 -9.90
N GLU A 648 -21.11 -8.44 -9.74
CA GLU A 648 -21.86 -9.04 -8.64
C GLU A 648 -22.61 -10.24 -9.18
N SER A 649 -22.64 -11.32 -8.40
CA SER A 649 -23.40 -12.53 -8.73
C SER A 649 -24.39 -12.81 -7.61
N GLU A 650 -25.62 -13.13 -7.99
CA GLU A 650 -26.67 -13.49 -7.05
C GLU A 650 -27.37 -14.76 -7.54
N MET A 651 -27.70 -15.63 -6.59
CA MET A 651 -28.55 -16.80 -6.85
C MET A 651 -30.01 -16.37 -6.77
N GLY A 652 -30.72 -16.51 -7.89
CA GLY A 652 -32.10 -16.05 -8.00
C GLY A 652 -33.11 -17.11 -7.54
N PHE A 653 -34.20 -16.67 -6.91
CA PHE A 653 -35.44 -17.45 -6.77
C PHE A 653 -36.31 -17.38 -8.04
N ASP A 654 -36.25 -16.26 -8.78
CA ASP A 654 -37.07 -16.05 -10.00
C ASP A 654 -36.59 -16.84 -11.22
N VAL A 655 -35.32 -17.24 -11.25
CA VAL A 655 -34.70 -18.00 -12.33
C VAL A 655 -33.94 -19.13 -11.68
N ASP A 656 -34.23 -20.38 -12.06
CA ASP A 656 -33.43 -21.55 -11.69
C ASP A 656 -32.02 -21.38 -12.30
N GLY A 657 -31.12 -20.64 -11.65
CA GLY A 657 -29.82 -20.23 -12.21
C GLY A 657 -29.10 -19.12 -11.44
N MET A 658 -28.01 -18.58 -12.03
CA MET A 658 -27.18 -17.51 -11.45
C MET A 658 -27.37 -16.21 -12.23
N LYS A 659 -27.69 -15.10 -11.55
CA LYS A 659 -27.71 -13.76 -12.16
C LYS A 659 -26.32 -13.13 -12.01
N ILE A 660 -25.78 -12.63 -13.11
CA ILE A 660 -24.54 -11.85 -13.16
C ILE A 660 -24.90 -10.40 -13.45
N LYS A 661 -24.55 -9.49 -12.54
CA LYS A 661 -24.67 -8.05 -12.69
C LYS A 661 -23.28 -7.47 -12.94
N CYS A 662 -23.07 -6.89 -14.11
CA CYS A 662 -21.87 -6.10 -14.39
C CYS A 662 -22.21 -4.61 -14.18
N ARG A 663 -21.40 -3.90 -13.39
CA ARG A 663 -21.49 -2.45 -13.18
C ARG A 663 -20.16 -1.77 -13.46
N HIS A 664 -20.20 -0.58 -14.03
CA HIS A 664 -19.02 0.21 -14.35
C HIS A 664 -19.33 1.69 -14.18
N ASP A 665 -18.51 2.38 -13.39
CA ASP A 665 -18.66 3.79 -13.07
C ASP A 665 -17.60 4.60 -13.81
N PHE A 666 -18.03 5.41 -14.79
CA PHE A 666 -17.12 6.12 -15.68
C PHE A 666 -17.69 7.47 -16.10
N ALA A 667 -16.80 8.44 -16.33
CA ALA A 667 -17.13 9.70 -16.98
C ALA A 667 -15.98 10.19 -17.84
N ALA A 668 -16.29 10.91 -18.91
CA ALA A 668 -15.31 11.59 -19.75
C ALA A 668 -15.77 13.01 -20.03
N GLU A 669 -14.85 13.97 -19.93
CA GLU A 669 -15.14 15.38 -20.23
C GLU A 669 -13.94 16.05 -20.92
N ALA A 670 -14.24 17.00 -21.81
CA ALA A 670 -13.21 17.82 -22.43
C ALA A 670 -12.73 18.88 -21.41
N ALA A 671 -11.42 18.88 -21.12
CA ALA A 671 -10.83 19.75 -20.10
C ALA A 671 -10.13 20.98 -20.71
N ASP A 672 -9.55 20.86 -21.91
CA ASP A 672 -8.94 22.01 -22.60
C ASP A 672 -8.94 21.86 -24.12
N PHE A 673 -9.17 22.99 -24.79
CA PHE A 673 -9.18 23.11 -26.24
C PHE A 673 -7.79 23.33 -26.84
N ARG A 674 -6.84 23.88 -26.08
CA ARG A 674 -5.54 24.37 -26.61
C ARG A 674 -4.62 23.25 -27.10
N GLY A 675 -4.72 22.08 -26.48
CA GLY A 675 -3.93 20.91 -26.87
C GLY A 675 -4.54 20.14 -28.05
N LEU A 676 -5.66 20.59 -28.63
CA LEU A 676 -6.33 19.93 -29.75
C LEU A 676 -6.37 20.86 -30.97
N TYR A 677 -6.42 20.27 -32.16
CA TYR A 677 -6.70 20.97 -33.41
C TYR A 677 -7.53 20.06 -34.32
N ARG A 678 -8.65 20.56 -34.87
CA ARG A 678 -9.55 19.81 -35.75
C ARG A 678 -9.51 20.35 -37.18
N ASN A 679 -9.42 19.45 -38.14
CA ASN A 679 -9.66 19.74 -39.54
C ASN A 679 -10.77 18.84 -40.07
N ALA A 680 -11.80 19.43 -40.68
CA ALA A 680 -12.95 18.69 -41.20
C ALA A 680 -12.62 17.82 -42.42
N GLY A 681 -11.44 17.98 -43.03
CA GLY A 681 -11.07 17.31 -44.28
C GLY A 681 -11.49 18.11 -45.51
N ALA A 682 -11.13 17.61 -46.69
CA ALA A 682 -11.61 18.14 -47.97
C ALA A 682 -12.94 17.51 -48.36
#